data_AF-A0A1V1NZ38-F1
#
_entry.id   AF-A0A1V1NZ38-F1
#
_cell.length_a   1.000
_cell.length_b   1.000
_cell.length_c   1.000
_cell.angle_alpha   90.00
_cell.angle_beta   90.00
_cell.angle_gamma   90.00
#
_symmetry.space_group_name_H-M   'P 1'
#
loop_
_entity.id
_entity.type
_entity.pdbx_description
1 polymer ?
#
loop_
_entity_poly.entity_id
_entity_poly.type
_entity_poly.pdbx_seq_one_letter_code
_entity_poly.pdbx_strand_id
1 'polypeptide(L)'
;TLLFTTYDAFSSRIPDTNQTKCYDNEKEIPCPGPGEDFYGQDGNYVINPQSFTKLDDQGNDLPDSATEWTMVRDNVTGLIWEVKTDDGSIHDKDNTYTWYDSNPETNGGNAGTNGDGTDTEDYIKAINNRNYGGFSDWRLPTIKELSSITNYEKEKNFINLSYFPQNMSGSYWSSTPNTNNVLAWIFSFYNGNDSYSYKKAPRYVRVVRRNRPSSLCDQSAIDNSNNTITDTTTGLMWQRDPPINEMTWKSAIEYAESLSLDDYNDWRLPTITELKTIVDYSESYPSINEDYYNCVSTFYWSSTSSLVVTGIAYGVYFYKGNINMNNKSSSNNSSSTNPLSYFVRAVRGGQYRLFGNLLILSPKQATKWRPTDVMPIKWDTQNLSGNVSISISREGGKTYSYTLIATNTPNDGEFEWTVTQPTSFNCMLKIEPENEPDKFTTQGLFSIISNTPPVAHNESFEINNHQTQTGQLQAIDDNSDPLTYTIVSHPEKGVVNITNIVTGDYTYTPHVNQTGQDSFKFKVNDGVDDSNTAVISISITSGISTPYNLQLENPQYSTILLTWTYEDVSDLNFKIWEQTKNQDNEIIQDWRVIATTDNNSYYTNNYQRFIPGYTYSYKVCACNTLSLCSAFSNTITHTIYNNKPIIMDIADYSLSEDEILTVNIMATDAESTASSLLYTATASNPNVFPPQNIDFIICSHCATQVLNLTPVSHIAGASYIDITVTDEHGGSASHQFTVTVDPVPDPPILSTINTYTITENDPPFYIPIELKDHDQIFSPDSKSITIVNDSIMIKALSSVQNNLVNLSLMGIDCNNTQECAINTIAGETSSLTLSVTPVMNAFGHTTISLTAIDSYELTDIKLFKIIVRPLPVENTPPIAFDKDIGIDEDKYLYIKLKATDQKNDDLTYYILT
;
A
#
# COMPACT_ATOMS: atom_id res chain seq x y z
N THR A 1 -32.81 -26.04 9.41
CA THR A 1 -33.05 -26.13 7.96
C THR A 1 -33.81 -24.91 7.53
N LEU A 2 -33.11 -23.85 7.15
CA LEU A 2 -33.64 -22.68 6.45
C LEU A 2 -32.49 -22.21 5.56
N LEU A 3 -32.71 -22.33 4.25
CA LEU A 3 -31.79 -22.02 3.17
C LEU A 3 -31.59 -20.51 3.11
N PHE A 4 -30.37 -20.04 3.39
CA PHE A 4 -29.90 -18.80 2.80
C PHE A 4 -29.37 -19.14 1.41
N THR A 5 -30.11 -18.74 0.38
CA THR A 5 -29.59 -18.63 -0.99
C THR A 5 -28.63 -17.44 -1.00
N THR A 6 -27.33 -17.74 -1.03
CA THR A 6 -26.27 -16.73 -1.19
C THR A 6 -26.32 -16.15 -2.59
N TYR A 7 -26.45 -14.84 -2.68
CA TYR A 7 -26.29 -14.07 -3.92
C TYR A 7 -24.85 -14.24 -4.44
N ASP A 8 -24.72 -14.59 -5.73
CA ASP A 8 -23.47 -14.83 -6.44
C ASP A 8 -22.68 -13.51 -6.66
N ALA A 9 -21.45 -13.44 -6.14
CA ALA A 9 -20.48 -12.42 -6.56
C ALA A 9 -19.70 -12.96 -7.78
N PHE A 10 -19.92 -12.34 -8.95
CA PHE A 10 -19.28 -12.73 -10.22
C PHE A 10 -18.14 -11.75 -10.57
N SER A 11 -16.88 -12.19 -10.56
CA SER A 11 -15.80 -11.43 -11.21
C SER A 11 -15.82 -11.68 -12.72
N SER A 12 -15.86 -10.64 -13.55
CA SER A 12 -15.78 -10.72 -15.01
C SER A 12 -14.34 -10.55 -15.48
N ARG A 13 -13.86 -11.42 -16.37
CA ARG A 13 -12.53 -11.23 -16.98
C ARG A 13 -12.58 -10.00 -17.89
N ILE A 14 -11.50 -9.23 -17.86
CA ILE A 14 -11.28 -8.10 -18.74
C ILE A 14 -10.48 -8.61 -19.94
N PRO A 15 -10.99 -8.50 -21.18
CA PRO A 15 -10.19 -8.80 -22.35
C PRO A 15 -8.99 -7.88 -22.47
N ASP A 16 -7.86 -8.46 -22.88
CA ASP A 16 -6.63 -7.73 -23.15
C ASP A 16 -6.81 -6.72 -24.28
N THR A 17 -5.89 -5.77 -24.38
CA THR A 17 -5.81 -4.83 -25.51
C THR A 17 -5.35 -5.51 -26.80
N ASN A 18 -4.75 -6.70 -26.67
CA ASN A 18 -3.96 -7.46 -27.65
C ASN A 18 -2.66 -6.77 -28.09
N GLN A 19 -2.20 -5.70 -27.42
CA GLN A 19 -0.93 -5.09 -27.77
C GLN A 19 0.22 -6.05 -27.44
N THR A 20 0.93 -6.55 -28.45
CA THR A 20 2.07 -7.47 -28.26
C THR A 20 3.45 -6.83 -28.46
N LYS A 21 3.46 -5.55 -28.82
CA LYS A 21 4.65 -4.78 -29.18
C LYS A 21 4.96 -3.73 -28.12
N CYS A 22 6.24 -3.43 -27.98
CA CYS A 22 6.74 -2.47 -27.01
C CYS A 22 7.25 -1.20 -27.70
N TYR A 23 7.20 -0.08 -26.98
CA TYR A 23 7.48 1.25 -27.50
C TYR A 23 8.31 2.04 -26.50
N ASP A 24 9.22 2.88 -27.02
CA ASP A 24 9.81 3.96 -26.25
C ASP A 24 8.97 5.25 -26.43
N ASN A 25 9.58 6.40 -26.19
CA ASN A 25 8.95 7.71 -26.35
C ASN A 25 8.72 8.15 -27.81
N GLU A 26 9.29 7.46 -28.79
CA GLU A 26 9.33 7.88 -30.19
C GLU A 26 8.91 6.78 -31.17
N LYS A 27 9.21 5.51 -30.90
CA LYS A 27 9.12 4.40 -31.86
C LYS A 27 8.85 3.05 -31.18
N GLU A 28 8.56 2.05 -32.02
CA GLU A 28 8.55 0.63 -31.62
C GLU A 28 9.98 0.17 -31.25
N ILE A 29 10.09 -0.60 -30.18
CA ILE A 29 11.32 -1.22 -29.68
C ILE A 29 11.09 -2.71 -29.41
N PRO A 30 12.14 -3.54 -29.37
CA PRO A 30 12.05 -4.87 -28.75
C PRO A 30 11.54 -4.73 -27.31
N CYS A 31 10.72 -5.69 -26.85
CA CYS A 31 10.21 -5.62 -25.49
C CYS A 31 11.34 -5.72 -24.46
N PRO A 32 11.49 -4.69 -23.60
CA PRO A 32 12.55 -4.66 -22.60
C PRO A 32 12.37 -5.75 -21.54
N GLY A 33 13.45 -6.14 -20.87
CA GLY A 33 13.46 -7.03 -19.72
C GLY A 33 13.46 -6.29 -18.38
N PRO A 34 13.26 -6.98 -17.23
CA PRO A 34 13.27 -6.35 -15.92
C PRO A 34 14.53 -5.52 -15.66
N GLY A 35 14.36 -4.31 -15.11
CA GLY A 35 15.44 -3.36 -14.86
C GLY A 35 15.85 -2.53 -16.07
N GLU A 36 15.36 -2.83 -17.28
CA GLU A 36 15.55 -1.98 -18.46
C GLU A 36 14.46 -0.89 -18.55
N ASP A 37 14.82 0.24 -19.17
CA ASP A 37 13.88 1.33 -19.46
C ASP A 37 12.63 0.82 -20.20
N PHE A 38 11.45 1.30 -19.78
CA PHE A 38 10.14 0.95 -20.36
C PHE A 38 9.71 -0.52 -20.18
N TYR A 39 10.36 -1.29 -19.31
CA TYR A 39 9.86 -2.58 -18.83
C TYR A 39 8.60 -2.38 -18.00
N GLY A 40 7.54 -3.14 -18.30
CA GLY A 40 6.25 -3.05 -17.60
C GLY A 40 5.13 -2.40 -18.41
N GLN A 41 5.34 -2.18 -19.70
CA GLN A 41 4.29 -1.70 -20.62
C GLN A 41 3.37 -2.84 -21.08
N ASP A 42 2.26 -2.49 -21.74
CA ASP A 42 1.22 -3.44 -22.18
C ASP A 42 1.82 -4.60 -22.99
N GLY A 43 2.67 -4.30 -23.98
CA GLY A 43 3.35 -5.31 -24.79
C GLY A 43 4.31 -6.26 -24.05
N ASN A 44 4.70 -5.95 -22.81
CA ASN A 44 5.45 -6.88 -21.97
C ASN A 44 4.59 -8.01 -21.45
N TYR A 45 3.27 -7.82 -21.39
CA TYR A 45 2.33 -8.73 -20.77
C TYR A 45 1.31 -9.22 -21.81
N VAL A 46 0.73 -10.40 -21.59
CA VAL A 46 -0.46 -10.85 -22.30
C VAL A 46 -1.41 -11.32 -21.22
N ILE A 47 -2.50 -10.60 -20.99
CA ILE A 47 -3.39 -10.82 -19.84
C ILE A 47 -4.81 -10.99 -20.36
N ASN A 48 -5.34 -12.22 -20.33
CA ASN A 48 -6.67 -12.57 -20.86
C ASN A 48 -6.85 -12.14 -22.34
N PRO A 49 -6.04 -12.68 -23.28
CA PRO A 49 -6.11 -12.31 -24.69
C PRO A 49 -7.52 -12.50 -25.24
N GLN A 50 -7.92 -11.64 -26.18
CA GLN A 50 -9.26 -11.74 -26.77
C GLN A 50 -9.50 -13.13 -27.38
N SER A 51 -10.63 -13.74 -27.03
CA SER A 51 -11.03 -15.04 -27.55
C SER A 51 -12.49 -15.01 -27.95
N PHE A 52 -12.76 -15.46 -29.19
CA PHE A 52 -14.09 -15.48 -29.77
C PHE A 52 -14.43 -16.85 -30.33
N THR A 53 -15.70 -17.24 -30.24
CA THR A 53 -16.27 -18.43 -30.89
C THR A 53 -17.39 -18.00 -31.82
N LYS A 54 -17.38 -18.50 -33.06
CA LYS A 54 -18.45 -18.31 -34.04
C LYS A 54 -19.65 -19.18 -33.65
N LEU A 55 -20.86 -18.65 -33.77
CA LEU A 55 -22.09 -19.38 -33.48
C LEU A 55 -23.05 -19.38 -34.68
N ASP A 56 -23.75 -20.49 -34.89
CA ASP A 56 -24.84 -20.57 -35.87
C ASP A 56 -26.12 -19.84 -35.41
N ASP A 57 -27.18 -19.92 -36.20
CA ASP A 57 -28.47 -19.26 -35.96
C ASP A 57 -29.33 -19.95 -34.88
N GLN A 58 -28.85 -21.04 -34.29
CA GLN A 58 -29.40 -21.65 -33.08
C GLN A 58 -28.50 -21.43 -31.84
N GLY A 59 -27.36 -20.77 -32.00
CA GLY A 59 -26.41 -20.52 -30.92
C GLY A 59 -25.45 -21.67 -30.63
N ASN A 60 -25.29 -22.64 -31.55
CA ASN A 60 -24.30 -23.71 -31.41
C ASN A 60 -22.91 -23.24 -31.87
N ASP A 61 -21.88 -23.78 -31.23
CA ASP A 61 -20.48 -23.49 -31.56
C ASP A 61 -20.12 -23.99 -32.97
N LEU A 62 -19.45 -23.12 -33.72
CA LEU A 62 -18.90 -23.39 -35.04
C LEU A 62 -17.36 -23.41 -34.99
N PRO A 63 -16.70 -24.21 -35.84
CA PRO A 63 -15.24 -24.18 -35.95
C PRO A 63 -14.74 -22.83 -36.48
N ASP A 64 -13.51 -22.44 -36.13
CA ASP A 64 -12.91 -21.19 -36.62
C ASP A 64 -12.86 -21.08 -38.15
N SER A 65 -12.78 -22.22 -38.84
CA SER A 65 -12.81 -22.33 -40.29
C SER A 65 -14.18 -22.07 -40.93
N ALA A 66 -15.24 -21.92 -40.13
CA ALA A 66 -16.57 -21.61 -40.63
C ALA A 66 -16.55 -20.29 -41.43
N THR A 67 -17.14 -20.31 -42.62
CA THR A 67 -17.21 -19.15 -43.51
C THR A 67 -18.43 -18.28 -43.26
N GLU A 68 -19.44 -18.81 -42.56
CA GLU A 68 -20.70 -18.13 -42.23
C GLU A 68 -21.05 -18.42 -40.76
N TRP A 69 -21.55 -17.39 -40.06
CA TRP A 69 -22.02 -17.49 -38.68
C TRP A 69 -22.97 -16.32 -38.37
N THR A 70 -23.87 -16.50 -37.42
CA THR A 70 -24.91 -15.51 -37.08
C THR A 70 -24.50 -14.67 -35.88
N MET A 71 -23.80 -15.25 -34.91
CA MET A 71 -23.41 -14.56 -33.69
C MET A 71 -21.97 -14.89 -33.31
N VAL A 72 -21.40 -14.09 -32.42
CA VAL A 72 -20.07 -14.32 -31.85
C VAL A 72 -20.16 -14.34 -30.34
N ARG A 73 -19.69 -15.42 -29.72
CA ARG A 73 -19.45 -15.44 -28.28
C ARG A 73 -18.06 -14.93 -27.98
N ASP A 74 -17.95 -13.94 -27.09
CA ASP A 74 -16.72 -13.59 -26.42
C ASP A 74 -16.48 -14.56 -25.26
N ASN A 75 -15.43 -15.37 -25.36
CA ASN A 75 -15.12 -16.40 -24.37
C ASN A 75 -14.48 -15.82 -23.09
N VAL A 76 -14.03 -14.57 -23.13
CA VAL A 76 -13.47 -13.88 -21.96
C VAL A 76 -14.59 -13.30 -21.10
N THR A 77 -15.53 -12.57 -21.72
CA THR A 77 -16.65 -11.93 -20.99
C THR A 77 -17.90 -12.80 -20.88
N GLY A 78 -18.03 -13.83 -21.73
CA GLY A 78 -19.22 -14.67 -21.86
C GLY A 78 -20.37 -13.99 -22.61
N LEU A 79 -20.15 -12.79 -23.17
CA LEU A 79 -21.15 -12.05 -23.93
C LEU A 79 -21.32 -12.65 -25.33
N ILE A 80 -22.56 -12.64 -25.83
CA ILE A 80 -22.86 -13.03 -27.21
C ILE A 80 -23.28 -11.77 -27.97
N TRP A 81 -22.64 -11.57 -29.11
CA TRP A 81 -22.72 -10.38 -29.93
C TRP A 81 -23.36 -10.67 -31.28
N GLU A 82 -24.15 -9.71 -31.75
CA GLU A 82 -24.66 -9.68 -33.12
C GLU A 82 -23.51 -9.61 -34.14
N VAL A 83 -23.68 -10.22 -35.31
CA VAL A 83 -22.83 -10.04 -36.50
C VAL A 83 -23.55 -9.15 -37.54
N LYS A 84 -22.83 -8.20 -38.14
CA LYS A 84 -23.39 -7.26 -39.12
C LYS A 84 -23.35 -7.84 -40.54
N THR A 85 -24.29 -7.41 -41.37
CA THR A 85 -24.43 -7.81 -42.78
C THR A 85 -24.28 -6.60 -43.72
N ASP A 86 -24.31 -6.84 -45.04
CA ASP A 86 -24.31 -5.80 -46.08
C ASP A 86 -25.35 -6.20 -47.15
N ASP A 87 -26.62 -6.20 -46.75
CA ASP A 87 -27.73 -6.86 -47.46
C ASP A 87 -29.07 -6.11 -47.40
N GLY A 88 -29.09 -4.90 -46.83
CA GLY A 88 -30.29 -4.08 -46.63
C GLY A 88 -31.25 -4.63 -45.56
N SER A 89 -30.86 -5.65 -44.80
CA SER A 89 -31.66 -6.15 -43.67
C SER A 89 -31.58 -5.19 -42.48
N ILE A 90 -32.25 -5.52 -41.38
CA ILE A 90 -32.10 -4.75 -40.14
C ILE A 90 -30.67 -4.83 -39.56
N HIS A 91 -29.90 -5.87 -39.91
CA HIS A 91 -28.53 -6.09 -39.47
C HIS A 91 -27.49 -5.41 -40.36
N ASP A 92 -27.94 -4.68 -41.37
CA ASP A 92 -27.07 -4.01 -42.33
C ASP A 92 -26.13 -3.03 -41.62
N LYS A 93 -24.86 -3.08 -42.02
CA LYS A 93 -23.78 -2.27 -41.46
C LYS A 93 -23.98 -0.76 -41.64
N ASP A 94 -24.73 -0.33 -42.65
CA ASP A 94 -24.95 1.08 -42.98
C ASP A 94 -26.13 1.67 -42.20
N ASN A 95 -26.91 0.84 -41.48
CA ASN A 95 -28.03 1.31 -40.66
C ASN A 95 -27.54 2.15 -39.47
N THR A 96 -28.20 3.29 -39.26
CA THR A 96 -27.94 4.18 -38.12
C THR A 96 -29.23 4.58 -37.45
N TYR A 97 -29.17 4.81 -36.13
CA TYR A 97 -30.32 5.02 -35.27
C TYR A 97 -30.10 6.22 -34.34
N THR A 98 -31.19 6.92 -33.99
CA THR A 98 -31.17 7.86 -32.85
C THR A 98 -31.18 7.09 -31.54
N TRP A 99 -30.66 7.71 -30.48
CA TRP A 99 -30.68 7.11 -29.14
C TRP A 99 -32.05 7.36 -28.50
N TYR A 100 -32.71 6.28 -28.09
CA TYR A 100 -33.98 6.31 -27.37
C TYR A 100 -34.06 5.16 -26.34
N ASP A 101 -34.53 5.50 -25.14
CA ASP A 101 -34.84 4.57 -24.04
C ASP A 101 -36.05 5.11 -23.28
N SER A 102 -37.19 4.42 -23.39
CA SER A 102 -38.44 4.85 -22.76
C SER A 102 -38.43 4.67 -21.24
N ASN A 103 -37.54 3.84 -20.69
CA ASN A 103 -37.48 3.57 -19.26
C ASN A 103 -36.80 4.71 -18.48
N PRO A 104 -37.52 5.44 -17.59
CA PRO A 104 -36.96 6.52 -16.80
C PRO A 104 -35.80 6.12 -15.88
N GLU A 105 -35.74 4.85 -15.47
CA GLU A 105 -34.69 4.35 -14.56
C GLU A 105 -33.33 4.18 -15.26
N THR A 106 -33.33 3.94 -16.58
CA THR A 106 -32.11 3.67 -17.35
C THR A 106 -31.76 4.79 -18.33
N ASN A 107 -32.69 5.71 -18.61
CA ASN A 107 -32.48 6.71 -19.64
C ASN A 107 -31.65 7.94 -19.24
N GLY A 108 -31.22 8.04 -17.99
CA GLY A 108 -30.44 9.18 -17.49
C GLY A 108 -31.21 10.51 -17.48
N GLY A 109 -32.52 10.46 -17.28
CA GLY A 109 -33.38 11.65 -17.11
C GLY A 109 -33.87 12.29 -18.42
N ASN A 110 -33.63 11.66 -19.57
CA ASN A 110 -34.19 12.08 -20.85
C ASN A 110 -34.27 10.87 -21.79
N ALA A 111 -35.48 10.52 -22.24
CA ALA A 111 -35.70 9.35 -23.08
C ALA A 111 -34.97 9.42 -24.43
N GLY A 112 -34.58 10.60 -24.92
CA GLY A 112 -33.97 10.79 -26.24
C GLY A 112 -34.99 11.15 -27.31
N THR A 113 -34.65 10.91 -28.57
CA THR A 113 -35.51 11.24 -29.72
C THR A 113 -36.18 9.98 -30.24
N ASN A 114 -37.49 9.87 -30.03
CA ASN A 114 -38.30 8.81 -30.63
C ASN A 114 -38.21 8.94 -32.16
N GLY A 115 -37.74 7.87 -32.80
CA GLY A 115 -37.47 7.81 -34.22
C GLY A 115 -38.59 7.18 -35.04
N ASP A 116 -39.68 6.70 -34.42
CA ASP A 116 -40.82 6.02 -35.05
C ASP A 116 -40.38 4.98 -36.10
N GLY A 117 -39.65 3.96 -35.63
CA GLY A 117 -39.04 2.89 -36.42
C GLY A 117 -37.55 3.08 -36.71
N THR A 118 -36.91 4.16 -36.24
CA THR A 118 -35.51 4.50 -36.52
C THR A 118 -34.66 4.86 -35.30
N ASP A 119 -35.07 4.42 -34.11
CA ASP A 119 -34.28 4.57 -32.89
C ASP A 119 -33.77 3.23 -32.30
N THR A 120 -32.91 3.33 -31.28
CA THR A 120 -32.28 2.17 -30.63
C THR A 120 -33.29 1.22 -30.00
N GLU A 121 -34.38 1.72 -29.43
CA GLU A 121 -35.40 0.88 -28.78
C GLU A 121 -36.22 0.12 -29.83
N ASP A 122 -36.58 0.77 -30.93
CA ASP A 122 -37.24 0.12 -32.07
C ASP A 122 -36.38 -0.97 -32.69
N TYR A 123 -35.07 -0.72 -32.83
CA TYR A 123 -34.12 -1.71 -33.31
C TYR A 123 -34.09 -2.96 -32.41
N ILE A 124 -34.01 -2.75 -31.09
CA ILE A 124 -34.01 -3.83 -30.09
C ILE A 124 -35.34 -4.60 -30.09
N LYS A 125 -36.48 -3.90 -30.19
CA LYS A 125 -37.79 -4.54 -30.34
C LYS A 125 -37.85 -5.39 -31.61
N ALA A 126 -37.35 -4.87 -32.73
CA ALA A 126 -37.39 -5.54 -34.02
C ALA A 126 -36.49 -6.78 -34.11
N ILE A 127 -35.34 -6.79 -33.43
CA ILE A 127 -34.44 -7.96 -33.40
C ILE A 127 -34.99 -9.06 -32.47
N ASN A 128 -35.54 -8.68 -31.31
CA ASN A 128 -36.12 -9.62 -30.35
C ASN A 128 -37.40 -10.28 -30.89
N ASN A 129 -38.27 -9.53 -31.56
CA ASN A 129 -39.48 -10.07 -32.19
C ASN A 129 -39.18 -11.09 -33.31
N ARG A 130 -37.98 -11.05 -33.90
CA ARG A 130 -37.53 -12.00 -34.93
C ARG A 130 -36.83 -13.23 -34.34
N ASN A 131 -36.65 -13.31 -33.02
CA ASN A 131 -35.85 -14.34 -32.37
C ASN A 131 -34.48 -14.52 -33.03
N TYR A 132 -33.75 -13.42 -33.24
CA TYR A 132 -32.46 -13.44 -33.93
C TYR A 132 -31.48 -14.39 -33.23
N GLY A 133 -30.94 -15.35 -33.98
CA GLY A 133 -30.07 -16.40 -33.45
C GLY A 133 -30.77 -17.36 -32.48
N GLY A 134 -32.10 -17.44 -32.51
CA GLY A 134 -32.90 -18.24 -31.57
C GLY A 134 -33.22 -17.53 -30.25
N PHE A 135 -32.93 -16.23 -30.12
CA PHE A 135 -33.00 -15.50 -28.86
C PHE A 135 -33.79 -14.19 -28.94
N SER A 136 -34.42 -13.79 -27.84
CA SER A 136 -35.33 -12.63 -27.74
C SER A 136 -34.99 -11.68 -26.57
N ASP A 137 -33.79 -11.79 -26.03
CA ASP A 137 -33.26 -11.04 -24.88
C ASP A 137 -32.06 -10.16 -25.27
N TRP A 138 -31.99 -9.74 -26.54
CA TRP A 138 -30.99 -8.80 -27.02
C TRP A 138 -31.21 -7.42 -26.44
N ARG A 139 -30.11 -6.73 -26.15
CA ARG A 139 -30.11 -5.35 -25.63
C ARG A 139 -28.95 -4.54 -26.20
N LEU A 140 -29.03 -3.23 -26.01
CA LEU A 140 -27.90 -2.35 -26.29
C LEU A 140 -26.78 -2.60 -25.25
N PRO A 141 -25.52 -2.73 -25.69
CA PRO A 141 -24.37 -2.93 -24.80
C PRO A 141 -24.05 -1.67 -24.01
N THR A 142 -23.51 -1.84 -22.81
CA THR A 142 -22.95 -0.72 -22.04
C THR A 142 -21.65 -0.22 -22.67
N ILE A 143 -21.18 0.96 -22.26
CA ILE A 143 -19.92 1.51 -22.79
C ILE A 143 -18.70 0.66 -22.44
N LYS A 144 -18.72 -0.04 -21.30
CA LYS A 144 -17.67 -0.99 -20.88
C LYS A 144 -17.72 -2.27 -21.72
N GLU A 145 -18.92 -2.79 -22.01
CA GLU A 145 -19.12 -3.94 -22.88
C GLU A 145 -18.67 -3.66 -24.32
N LEU A 146 -19.05 -2.52 -24.92
CA LEU A 146 -18.58 -2.17 -26.26
C LEU A 146 -17.06 -2.06 -26.36
N SER A 147 -16.40 -1.53 -25.34
CA SER A 147 -14.94 -1.49 -25.34
C SER A 147 -14.29 -2.87 -25.21
N SER A 148 -14.97 -3.86 -24.62
CA SER A 148 -14.38 -5.19 -24.38
C SER A 148 -14.00 -5.93 -25.66
N ILE A 149 -14.67 -5.63 -26.79
CA ILE A 149 -14.38 -6.22 -28.11
C ILE A 149 -13.39 -5.37 -28.94
N THR A 150 -12.74 -4.37 -28.33
CA THR A 150 -11.80 -3.48 -29.01
C THR A 150 -10.44 -4.13 -29.16
N ASN A 151 -9.84 -4.03 -30.34
CA ASN A 151 -8.48 -4.51 -30.58
C ASN A 151 -7.55 -3.31 -30.81
N TYR A 152 -6.66 -3.02 -29.84
CA TYR A 152 -5.70 -1.92 -29.92
C TYR A 152 -4.44 -2.29 -30.73
N GLU A 153 -4.32 -3.54 -31.18
CA GLU A 153 -3.29 -4.00 -32.11
C GLU A 153 -3.64 -3.73 -33.60
N LYS A 154 -4.58 -2.81 -33.85
CA LYS A 154 -5.01 -2.41 -35.19
C LYS A 154 -4.73 -0.93 -35.45
N GLU A 155 -4.30 -0.61 -36.67
CA GLU A 155 -4.12 0.80 -37.12
C GLU A 155 -5.45 1.48 -37.52
N LYS A 156 -6.47 0.68 -37.85
CA LYS A 156 -7.82 1.13 -38.22
C LYS A 156 -8.81 0.00 -37.96
N ASN A 157 -10.09 0.32 -37.73
CA ASN A 157 -11.11 -0.65 -37.33
C ASN A 157 -10.62 -1.45 -36.11
N PHE A 158 -10.71 -0.84 -34.94
CA PHE A 158 -10.24 -1.37 -33.67
C PHE A 158 -11.11 -2.54 -33.18
N ILE A 159 -11.35 -3.55 -34.01
CA ILE A 159 -12.16 -4.74 -33.77
C ILE A 159 -11.67 -5.89 -34.67
N ASN A 160 -11.83 -7.14 -34.25
CA ASN A 160 -11.42 -8.30 -35.04
C ASN A 160 -12.41 -8.62 -36.16
N LEU A 161 -12.14 -8.15 -37.38
CA LEU A 161 -13.01 -8.36 -38.56
C LEU A 161 -13.16 -9.84 -38.99
N SER A 162 -12.31 -10.75 -38.50
CA SER A 162 -12.45 -12.19 -38.78
C SER A 162 -13.61 -12.83 -38.02
N TYR A 163 -14.07 -12.19 -36.94
CA TYR A 163 -15.24 -12.59 -36.14
C TYR A 163 -16.39 -11.58 -36.28
N PHE A 164 -16.07 -10.30 -36.42
CA PHE A 164 -17.04 -9.21 -36.61
C PHE A 164 -16.95 -8.63 -38.03
N PRO A 165 -17.38 -9.38 -39.06
CA PRO A 165 -17.38 -8.90 -40.43
C PRO A 165 -18.36 -7.72 -40.56
N GLN A 166 -18.16 -6.95 -41.63
CA GLN A 166 -19.00 -5.79 -41.96
C GLN A 166 -19.11 -4.74 -40.84
N ASN A 167 -18.16 -4.69 -39.90
CA ASN A 167 -18.14 -3.61 -38.92
C ASN A 167 -17.74 -2.28 -39.57
N MET A 168 -18.54 -1.23 -39.36
CA MET A 168 -18.22 0.11 -39.82
C MET A 168 -17.20 0.79 -38.90
N SER A 169 -16.23 1.47 -39.50
CA SER A 169 -15.24 2.29 -38.79
C SER A 169 -15.87 3.58 -38.25
N GLY A 170 -16.71 3.50 -37.22
CA GLY A 170 -17.46 4.65 -36.73
C GLY A 170 -17.86 4.56 -35.27
N SER A 171 -18.75 5.48 -34.88
CA SER A 171 -19.26 5.59 -33.51
C SER A 171 -20.54 4.77 -33.33
N TYR A 172 -20.56 3.95 -32.29
CA TYR A 172 -21.65 3.06 -31.92
C TYR A 172 -22.31 3.53 -30.63
N TRP A 173 -23.63 3.52 -30.57
CA TRP A 173 -24.38 3.82 -29.35
C TRP A 173 -24.17 2.75 -28.28
N SER A 174 -23.98 3.20 -27.04
CA SER A 174 -24.10 2.36 -25.84
C SER A 174 -25.41 2.64 -25.11
N SER A 175 -25.83 1.74 -24.22
CA SER A 175 -26.94 1.95 -23.28
C SER A 175 -26.58 2.90 -22.14
N THR A 176 -25.31 3.28 -22.00
CA THR A 176 -24.85 4.11 -20.88
C THR A 176 -25.23 5.57 -21.10
N PRO A 177 -26.13 6.16 -20.27
CA PRO A 177 -26.44 7.58 -20.35
C PRO A 177 -25.26 8.43 -19.88
N ASN A 178 -25.23 9.70 -20.28
CA ASN A 178 -24.23 10.65 -19.79
C ASN A 178 -24.81 11.51 -18.66
N THR A 179 -23.94 12.05 -17.79
CA THR A 179 -24.34 12.99 -16.73
C THR A 179 -25.09 14.21 -17.26
N ASN A 180 -24.80 14.62 -18.51
CA ASN A 180 -25.67 15.50 -19.26
C ASN A 180 -26.78 14.71 -19.95
N ASN A 181 -28.02 14.87 -19.47
CA ASN A 181 -29.17 14.07 -19.90
C ASN A 181 -29.50 14.14 -21.41
N VAL A 182 -29.08 15.16 -22.16
CA VAL A 182 -29.28 15.21 -23.63
C VAL A 182 -28.23 14.43 -24.43
N LEU A 183 -27.21 13.88 -23.75
CA LEU A 183 -26.11 13.12 -24.32
C LEU A 183 -26.19 11.64 -23.88
N ALA A 184 -25.60 10.75 -24.67
CA ALA A 184 -25.32 9.37 -24.29
C ALA A 184 -23.91 8.99 -24.72
N TRP A 185 -23.35 7.96 -24.08
CA TRP A 185 -22.01 7.48 -24.40
C TRP A 185 -22.00 6.69 -25.72
N ILE A 186 -20.94 6.89 -26.49
CA ILE A 186 -20.64 6.20 -27.73
C ILE A 186 -19.24 5.59 -27.65
N PHE A 187 -19.05 4.48 -28.34
CA PHE A 187 -17.72 3.90 -28.56
C PHE A 187 -17.33 4.02 -30.04
N SER A 188 -16.10 4.46 -30.33
CA SER A 188 -15.62 4.69 -31.68
C SER A 188 -14.63 3.60 -32.11
N PHE A 189 -15.05 2.69 -32.99
CA PHE A 189 -14.14 1.69 -33.59
C PHE A 189 -13.18 2.29 -34.63
N TYR A 190 -13.31 3.58 -34.94
CA TYR A 190 -12.34 4.29 -35.79
C TYR A 190 -11.00 4.48 -35.07
N ASN A 191 -11.01 4.79 -33.77
CA ASN A 191 -9.82 5.15 -33.00
C ASN A 191 -9.73 4.50 -31.60
N GLY A 192 -10.68 3.61 -31.24
CA GLY A 192 -10.65 2.86 -29.99
C GLY A 192 -11.00 3.69 -28.75
N ASN A 193 -11.71 4.82 -28.90
CA ASN A 193 -12.05 5.72 -27.79
C ASN A 193 -13.55 5.75 -27.52
N ASP A 194 -13.88 5.87 -26.24
CA ASP A 194 -15.19 6.31 -25.77
C ASP A 194 -15.33 7.84 -25.84
N SER A 195 -16.53 8.29 -26.13
CA SER A 195 -16.93 9.69 -26.21
C SER A 195 -18.43 9.77 -25.93
N TYR A 196 -19.01 10.95 -26.03
CA TYR A 196 -20.45 11.15 -25.94
C TYR A 196 -20.97 11.89 -27.17
N SER A 197 -22.26 11.72 -27.46
CA SER A 197 -22.94 12.37 -28.58
C SER A 197 -24.37 12.76 -28.18
N TYR A 198 -24.94 13.76 -28.85
CA TYR A 198 -26.34 14.12 -28.66
C TYR A 198 -27.25 12.96 -29.04
N LYS A 199 -28.24 12.65 -28.19
CA LYS A 199 -29.18 11.53 -28.39
C LYS A 199 -29.93 11.57 -29.73
N LYS A 200 -30.11 12.77 -30.30
CA LYS A 200 -30.72 12.98 -31.63
C LYS A 200 -29.83 12.63 -32.83
N ALA A 201 -28.55 12.35 -32.62
CA ALA A 201 -27.62 12.09 -33.72
C ALA A 201 -27.77 10.63 -34.21
N PRO A 202 -27.77 10.39 -35.53
CA PRO A 202 -27.71 9.02 -36.04
C PRO A 202 -26.31 8.42 -35.77
N ARG A 203 -26.28 7.24 -35.16
CA ARG A 203 -25.06 6.44 -34.93
C ARG A 203 -25.31 4.97 -35.22
N TYR A 204 -24.23 4.21 -35.40
CA TYR A 204 -24.32 2.77 -35.57
C TYR A 204 -24.75 2.09 -34.27
N VAL A 205 -25.27 0.88 -34.36
CA VAL A 205 -25.70 0.07 -33.21
C VAL A 205 -25.22 -1.37 -33.40
N ARG A 206 -24.91 -2.05 -32.31
CA ARG A 206 -24.67 -3.49 -32.25
C ARG A 206 -25.28 -3.98 -30.94
N VAL A 207 -26.08 -5.03 -30.97
CA VAL A 207 -26.66 -5.58 -29.74
C VAL A 207 -25.80 -6.68 -29.16
N VAL A 208 -25.98 -6.87 -27.85
CA VAL A 208 -25.34 -7.90 -27.06
C VAL A 208 -26.41 -8.61 -26.23
N ARG A 209 -26.11 -9.84 -25.82
CA ARG A 209 -26.89 -10.58 -24.82
C ARG A 209 -25.94 -11.33 -23.87
N ARG A 210 -26.48 -11.75 -22.73
CA ARG A 210 -25.75 -12.52 -21.71
C ARG A 210 -26.61 -13.69 -21.24
N ASN A 211 -25.99 -14.84 -21.00
CA ASN A 211 -26.70 -16.04 -20.51
C ASN A 211 -26.96 -16.05 -18.98
N ARG A 212 -26.88 -14.90 -18.28
CA ARG A 212 -27.27 -14.68 -16.86
C ARG A 212 -27.02 -13.23 -16.39
N PRO A 213 -27.67 -12.77 -15.29
CA PRO A 213 -27.73 -11.36 -14.92
C PRO A 213 -26.62 -10.98 -13.94
N SER A 214 -25.64 -10.23 -14.43
CA SER A 214 -25.00 -9.15 -13.67
C SER A 214 -24.40 -8.19 -14.68
N SER A 215 -24.66 -6.90 -14.54
CA SER A 215 -24.05 -5.90 -15.40
C SER A 215 -22.63 -5.65 -14.89
N LEU A 216 -21.68 -5.36 -15.78
CA LEU A 216 -20.38 -4.76 -15.43
C LEU A 216 -20.53 -3.34 -14.79
N CYS A 217 -21.70 -3.02 -14.25
CA CYS A 217 -22.12 -1.70 -13.83
C CYS A 217 -22.28 -1.58 -12.31
N ASP A 218 -22.33 -2.68 -11.58
CA ASP A 218 -22.22 -2.63 -10.12
C ASP A 218 -20.72 -2.52 -9.79
N GLN A 219 -20.21 -1.29 -9.75
CA GLN A 219 -18.87 -1.03 -9.23
C GLN A 219 -18.89 -1.34 -7.74
N SER A 220 -18.48 -2.57 -7.41
CA SER A 220 -18.33 -3.05 -6.06
C SER A 220 -16.84 -3.17 -5.78
N ALA A 221 -16.40 -2.54 -4.70
CA ALA A 221 -15.01 -2.55 -4.29
C ALA A 221 -14.94 -2.74 -2.78
N ILE A 222 -13.86 -3.36 -2.31
CA ILE A 222 -13.57 -3.58 -0.89
C ILE A 222 -12.32 -2.78 -0.57
N ASP A 223 -12.41 -1.87 0.40
CA ASP A 223 -11.22 -1.27 1.01
C ASP A 223 -10.57 -2.30 1.95
N ASN A 224 -9.32 -2.67 1.64
CA ASN A 224 -8.58 -3.65 2.41
C ASN A 224 -7.95 -3.05 3.69
N SER A 225 -8.20 -1.77 3.98
CA SER A 225 -7.69 -1.04 5.16
C SER A 225 -6.15 -0.92 5.22
N ASN A 226 -5.49 -1.03 4.08
CA ASN A 226 -4.03 -1.04 3.95
C ASN A 226 -3.54 -0.30 2.70
N ASN A 227 -4.23 0.77 2.31
CA ASN A 227 -3.99 1.56 1.09
C ASN A 227 -4.17 0.78 -0.23
N THR A 228 -4.86 -0.36 -0.21
CA THR A 228 -5.25 -1.10 -1.41
C THR A 228 -6.76 -1.31 -1.48
N ILE A 229 -7.30 -1.35 -2.70
CA ILE A 229 -8.71 -1.59 -2.99
C ILE A 229 -8.83 -2.85 -3.84
N THR A 230 -9.72 -3.77 -3.47
CA THR A 230 -10.06 -4.92 -4.30
C THR A 230 -11.33 -4.62 -5.09
N ASP A 231 -11.25 -4.56 -6.41
CA ASP A 231 -12.42 -4.50 -7.29
C ASP A 231 -13.04 -5.90 -7.37
N THR A 232 -14.20 -6.07 -6.73
CA THR A 232 -14.88 -7.37 -6.68
C THR A 232 -15.54 -7.75 -8.00
N THR A 233 -15.73 -6.79 -8.91
CA THR A 233 -16.29 -7.02 -10.24
C THR A 233 -15.24 -7.55 -11.21
N THR A 234 -13.96 -7.21 -11.05
CA THR A 234 -12.89 -7.67 -11.95
C THR A 234 -11.90 -8.64 -11.31
N GLY A 235 -11.83 -8.65 -9.98
CA GLY A 235 -10.80 -9.37 -9.22
C GLY A 235 -9.42 -8.69 -9.26
N LEU A 236 -9.33 -7.48 -9.80
CA LEU A 236 -8.12 -6.66 -9.75
C LEU A 236 -7.98 -5.99 -8.39
N MET A 237 -6.73 -5.76 -7.99
CA MET A 237 -6.40 -4.97 -6.82
C MET A 237 -5.69 -3.70 -7.25
N TRP A 238 -6.14 -2.58 -6.71
CA TRP A 238 -5.73 -1.24 -7.08
C TRP A 238 -5.03 -0.57 -5.91
N GLN A 239 -4.05 0.26 -6.23
CA GLN A 239 -3.53 1.23 -5.27
C GLN A 239 -4.64 2.23 -4.93
N ARG A 240 -4.94 2.41 -3.64
CA ARG A 240 -5.95 3.38 -3.17
C ARG A 240 -5.47 4.81 -3.33
N ASP A 241 -4.23 5.05 -2.88
CA ASP A 241 -3.61 6.37 -2.74
C ASP A 241 -2.39 6.50 -3.66
N PRO A 242 -2.59 6.95 -4.91
CA PRO A 242 -1.50 7.17 -5.85
C PRO A 242 -0.67 8.40 -5.48
N PRO A 243 0.57 8.50 -5.97
CA PRO A 243 1.41 9.67 -5.78
C PRO A 243 0.74 10.91 -6.36
N ILE A 244 0.82 12.03 -5.63
CA ILE A 244 0.25 13.31 -6.08
C ILE A 244 1.15 14.04 -7.09
N ASN A 245 2.38 13.56 -7.31
CA ASN A 245 3.29 14.14 -8.29
C ASN A 245 3.01 13.58 -9.68
N GLU A 246 2.98 14.48 -10.64
CA GLU A 246 2.87 14.14 -12.04
C GLU A 246 4.16 13.44 -12.54
N MET A 247 4.00 12.47 -13.45
CA MET A 247 5.10 11.68 -14.03
C MET A 247 5.05 11.64 -15.57
N THR A 248 6.22 11.53 -16.22
CA THR A 248 6.29 11.12 -17.63
C THR A 248 5.81 9.69 -17.79
N TRP A 249 5.49 9.25 -19.02
CA TRP A 249 5.02 7.88 -19.24
C TRP A 249 6.07 6.84 -18.81
N LYS A 250 7.36 7.07 -19.12
CA LYS A 250 8.48 6.22 -18.67
C LYS A 250 8.51 6.12 -17.14
N SER A 251 8.49 7.26 -16.45
CA SER A 251 8.56 7.31 -14.98
C SER A 251 7.33 6.71 -14.31
N ALA A 252 6.15 6.78 -14.94
CA ALA A 252 4.93 6.14 -14.44
C ALA A 252 5.02 4.60 -14.50
N ILE A 253 5.64 4.04 -15.54
CA ILE A 253 5.93 2.61 -15.63
C ILE A 253 6.93 2.21 -14.54
N GLU A 254 8.06 2.91 -14.46
CA GLU A 254 9.10 2.65 -13.44
C GLU A 254 8.56 2.75 -12.01
N TYR A 255 7.68 3.72 -11.75
CA TYR A 255 7.00 3.87 -10.48
C TYR A 255 6.20 2.61 -10.12
N ALA A 256 5.39 2.11 -11.04
CA ALA A 256 4.56 0.95 -10.77
C ALA A 256 5.41 -0.31 -10.54
N GLU A 257 6.41 -0.56 -11.39
CA GLU A 257 7.28 -1.74 -11.30
C GLU A 257 8.18 -1.76 -10.05
N SER A 258 8.49 -0.59 -9.48
CA SER A 258 9.28 -0.45 -8.24
C SER A 258 8.42 -0.32 -6.98
N LEU A 259 7.09 -0.26 -7.11
CA LEU A 259 6.20 -0.09 -5.98
C LEU A 259 6.18 -1.35 -5.12
N SER A 260 6.51 -1.18 -3.84
CA SER A 260 6.25 -2.16 -2.78
C SER A 260 5.18 -1.59 -1.86
N LEU A 261 3.99 -2.21 -1.84
CA LEU A 261 2.84 -1.76 -1.06
C LEU A 261 2.12 -2.96 -0.47
N ASP A 262 1.93 -2.95 0.85
CA ASP A 262 1.23 -4.01 1.61
C ASP A 262 1.78 -5.43 1.34
N ASP A 263 3.10 -5.60 1.44
CA ASP A 263 3.84 -6.83 1.15
C ASP A 263 3.76 -7.33 -0.32
N TYR A 264 3.18 -6.53 -1.22
CA TYR A 264 3.14 -6.81 -2.65
C TYR A 264 4.16 -5.97 -3.41
N ASN A 265 4.90 -6.61 -4.32
CA ASN A 265 5.95 -6.02 -5.16
C ASN A 265 5.72 -6.27 -6.66
N ASP A 266 4.47 -6.52 -7.04
CA ASP A 266 4.03 -6.94 -8.38
C ASP A 266 3.03 -5.98 -9.01
N TRP A 267 3.15 -4.73 -8.59
CA TRP A 267 2.41 -3.63 -9.11
C TRP A 267 2.88 -3.32 -10.53
N ARG A 268 1.93 -3.02 -11.41
CA ARG A 268 2.20 -2.60 -12.79
C ARG A 268 1.31 -1.43 -13.16
N LEU A 269 1.69 -0.75 -14.23
CA LEU A 269 0.83 0.24 -14.85
C LEU A 269 -0.33 -0.48 -15.56
N PRO A 270 -1.62 -0.14 -15.29
CA PRO A 270 -2.76 -0.84 -15.85
C PRO A 270 -2.82 -0.67 -17.37
N THR A 271 -3.32 -1.68 -18.07
CA THR A 271 -3.69 -1.50 -19.49
C THR A 271 -4.87 -0.53 -19.59
N ILE A 272 -5.13 0.02 -20.79
CA ILE A 272 -6.27 0.93 -20.97
C ILE A 272 -7.61 0.24 -20.71
N THR A 273 -7.72 -1.07 -20.98
CA THR A 273 -8.94 -1.84 -20.70
C THR A 273 -9.12 -2.08 -19.21
N GLU A 274 -8.05 -2.31 -18.45
CA GLU A 274 -8.08 -2.40 -16.99
C GLU A 274 -8.43 -1.06 -16.33
N LEU A 275 -7.73 0.02 -16.70
CA LEU A 275 -7.94 1.35 -16.11
C LEU A 275 -9.37 1.88 -16.33
N LYS A 276 -10.01 1.49 -17.43
CA LYS A 276 -11.40 1.85 -17.71
C LYS A 276 -12.41 1.21 -16.75
N THR A 277 -12.06 0.09 -16.12
CA THR A 277 -13.00 -0.65 -15.26
C THR A 277 -13.40 0.14 -14.01
N ILE A 278 -12.49 0.98 -13.50
CA ILE A 278 -12.74 1.83 -12.32
C ILE A 278 -13.41 3.16 -12.66
N VAL A 279 -13.68 3.45 -13.94
CA VAL A 279 -14.45 4.65 -14.33
C VAL A 279 -15.91 4.48 -13.93
N ASP A 280 -16.43 5.49 -13.21
CA ASP A 280 -17.85 5.66 -12.94
C ASP A 280 -18.46 6.64 -13.96
N TYR A 281 -19.24 6.09 -14.89
CA TYR A 281 -19.89 6.86 -15.96
C TYR A 281 -21.14 7.63 -15.50
N SER A 282 -21.61 7.38 -14.28
CA SER A 282 -22.71 8.11 -13.65
C SER A 282 -22.26 9.41 -12.99
N GLU A 283 -20.96 9.58 -12.79
CA GLU A 283 -20.35 10.74 -12.16
C GLU A 283 -19.46 11.52 -13.13
N SER A 284 -19.22 12.79 -12.81
CA SER A 284 -18.24 13.61 -13.50
C SER A 284 -17.63 14.60 -12.53
N TYR A 285 -16.31 14.77 -12.58
CA TYR A 285 -15.52 15.60 -11.67
C TYR A 285 -15.47 15.13 -10.20
N PRO A 286 -14.80 13.99 -9.90
CA PRO A 286 -14.23 13.03 -10.84
C PRO A 286 -15.22 11.91 -11.22
N SER A 287 -14.92 11.22 -12.32
CA SER A 287 -15.67 10.08 -12.86
C SER A 287 -15.11 8.75 -12.35
N ILE A 288 -14.96 8.69 -11.03
CA ILE A 288 -14.49 7.54 -10.27
C ILE A 288 -15.17 7.61 -8.91
N ASN A 289 -15.49 6.46 -8.32
CA ASN A 289 -16.14 6.42 -7.03
C ASN A 289 -15.16 6.84 -5.91
N GLU A 290 -15.33 8.04 -5.37
CA GLU A 290 -14.46 8.61 -4.32
C GLU A 290 -14.66 7.96 -2.94
N ASP A 291 -15.69 7.13 -2.74
CA ASP A 291 -15.83 6.35 -1.49
C ASP A 291 -14.70 5.32 -1.34
N TYR A 292 -14.10 4.89 -2.46
CA TYR A 292 -13.03 3.89 -2.49
C TYR A 292 -11.69 4.44 -3.00
N TYR A 293 -11.71 5.41 -3.91
CA TYR A 293 -10.50 5.84 -4.61
C TYR A 293 -10.20 7.32 -4.38
N ASN A 294 -9.04 7.62 -3.80
CA ASN A 294 -8.52 8.99 -3.79
C ASN A 294 -8.01 9.37 -5.18
N CYS A 295 -8.60 10.40 -5.79
CA CYS A 295 -8.31 10.75 -7.19
C CYS A 295 -8.19 12.25 -7.41
N VAL A 296 -7.08 12.67 -8.03
CA VAL A 296 -7.03 13.98 -8.69
C VAL A 296 -7.85 13.91 -9.98
N SER A 297 -8.82 14.81 -10.19
CA SER A 297 -9.72 14.82 -11.35
C SER A 297 -9.00 15.25 -12.66
N THR A 298 -8.15 14.38 -13.19
CA THR A 298 -7.27 14.65 -14.34
C THR A 298 -6.93 13.37 -15.13
N PHE A 299 -5.91 13.43 -15.99
CA PHE A 299 -5.47 12.31 -16.82
C PHE A 299 -4.54 11.36 -16.07
N TYR A 300 -4.78 10.06 -16.23
CA TYR A 300 -3.98 8.98 -15.66
C TYR A 300 -3.45 8.10 -16.77
N TRP A 301 -2.15 7.80 -16.71
CA TRP A 301 -1.48 6.94 -17.68
C TRP A 301 -2.01 5.51 -17.64
N SER A 302 -2.10 4.90 -18.82
CA SER A 302 -2.13 3.44 -18.98
C SER A 302 -0.81 2.95 -19.57
N SER A 303 -0.56 1.65 -19.50
CA SER A 303 0.58 0.98 -20.13
C SER A 303 0.42 0.79 -21.64
N THR A 304 -0.76 1.08 -22.19
CA THR A 304 -1.10 0.88 -23.61
C THR A 304 -0.62 2.05 -24.48
N SER A 305 0.23 1.75 -25.46
CA SER A 305 0.74 2.72 -26.46
C SER A 305 -0.16 2.84 -27.68
N SER A 306 -0.10 3.95 -28.41
CA SER A 306 -0.74 4.04 -29.73
C SER A 306 0.12 3.40 -30.81
N LEU A 307 -0.47 2.50 -31.59
CA LEU A 307 0.17 1.94 -32.79
C LEU A 307 0.28 2.96 -33.92
N VAL A 308 -0.66 3.92 -33.99
CA VAL A 308 -0.74 4.88 -35.10
C VAL A 308 0.27 6.01 -34.91
N VAL A 309 0.47 6.44 -33.67
CA VAL A 309 1.44 7.49 -33.30
C VAL A 309 2.27 6.98 -32.13
N THR A 310 3.42 6.38 -32.40
CA THR A 310 4.24 5.65 -31.41
C THR A 310 4.70 6.49 -30.21
N GLY A 311 4.78 7.80 -30.36
CA GLY A 311 5.13 8.75 -29.29
C GLY A 311 3.99 9.14 -28.34
N ILE A 312 2.77 8.60 -28.50
CA ILE A 312 1.64 8.82 -27.58
C ILE A 312 1.22 7.52 -26.89
N ALA A 313 0.73 7.65 -25.65
CA ALA A 313 0.11 6.57 -24.90
C ALA A 313 -1.33 6.92 -24.51
N TYR A 314 -2.15 5.89 -24.32
CA TYR A 314 -3.53 6.02 -23.88
C TYR A 314 -3.60 6.27 -22.38
N GLY A 315 -4.70 6.87 -21.95
CA GLY A 315 -5.03 7.01 -20.53
C GLY A 315 -6.46 7.47 -20.35
N VAL A 316 -6.91 7.46 -19.10
CA VAL A 316 -8.27 7.87 -18.73
C VAL A 316 -8.23 9.29 -18.20
N TYR A 317 -9.12 10.15 -18.69
CA TYR A 317 -9.31 11.50 -18.17
C TYR A 317 -10.46 11.51 -17.15
N PHE A 318 -10.15 11.30 -15.87
CA PHE A 318 -11.15 11.16 -14.80
C PHE A 318 -11.99 12.42 -14.55
N TYR A 319 -11.68 13.56 -15.14
CA TYR A 319 -12.61 14.69 -15.17
C TYR A 319 -13.94 14.35 -15.88
N LYS A 320 -13.90 13.49 -16.92
CA LYS A 320 -15.03 13.11 -17.78
C LYS A 320 -15.25 11.61 -17.94
N GLY A 321 -14.24 10.80 -17.65
CA GLY A 321 -14.27 9.34 -17.74
C GLY A 321 -13.85 8.79 -19.10
N ASN A 322 -13.61 9.66 -20.08
CA ASN A 322 -13.27 9.25 -21.43
C ASN A 322 -11.77 8.93 -21.59
N ILE A 323 -11.47 8.03 -22.53
CA ILE A 323 -10.13 7.72 -22.99
C ILE A 323 -9.59 8.89 -23.81
N ASN A 324 -8.38 9.32 -23.47
CA ASN A 324 -7.59 10.30 -24.19
C ASN A 324 -6.22 9.71 -24.53
N MET A 325 -5.46 10.39 -25.41
CA MET A 325 -4.08 10.05 -25.71
C MET A 325 -3.21 11.28 -25.49
N ASN A 326 -2.02 11.09 -24.92
CA ASN A 326 -1.06 12.18 -24.68
C ASN A 326 0.37 11.75 -25.04
N ASN A 327 1.22 12.73 -25.35
CA ASN A 327 2.64 12.51 -25.69
C ASN A 327 3.41 11.92 -24.50
N LYS A 328 4.19 10.87 -24.74
CA LYS A 328 4.98 10.17 -23.73
C LYS A 328 6.15 10.99 -23.17
N SER A 329 6.81 11.76 -24.05
CA SER A 329 8.00 12.59 -23.75
C SER A 329 7.72 14.10 -23.60
N SER A 330 6.50 14.53 -23.89
CA SER A 330 6.06 15.93 -24.08
C SER A 330 6.71 16.66 -25.28
N SER A 331 5.94 16.94 -26.35
CA SER A 331 6.12 18.18 -27.15
C SER A 331 4.83 18.59 -27.87
N ASN A 332 4.53 19.90 -27.80
CA ASN A 332 3.50 20.69 -28.50
C ASN A 332 2.18 20.98 -27.76
N ASN A 333 2.20 22.01 -26.90
CA ASN A 333 1.60 23.28 -27.32
C ASN A 333 2.35 24.46 -26.64
N SER A 334 2.68 25.46 -27.43
CA SER A 334 3.50 26.61 -27.03
C SER A 334 2.85 27.42 -25.90
N SER A 335 3.35 27.34 -24.67
CA SER A 335 3.40 28.46 -23.69
C SER A 335 3.75 28.12 -22.23
N SER A 336 3.87 26.86 -21.79
CA SER A 336 4.21 26.55 -20.38
C SER A 336 5.58 25.91 -20.20
N THR A 337 6.34 26.43 -19.24
CA THR A 337 7.71 26.03 -18.84
C THR A 337 7.80 24.71 -18.06
N ASN A 338 6.79 23.84 -18.10
CA ASN A 338 6.79 22.54 -17.45
C ASN A 338 6.53 21.42 -18.47
N PRO A 339 7.35 20.35 -18.53
CA PRO A 339 7.02 19.16 -19.30
C PRO A 339 5.73 18.56 -18.73
N LEU A 340 4.72 18.37 -19.59
CA LEU A 340 3.42 17.80 -19.21
C LEU A 340 3.64 16.41 -18.65
N SER A 341 3.44 16.29 -17.34
CA SER A 341 3.51 15.05 -16.60
C SER A 341 2.08 14.72 -16.16
N TYR A 342 1.73 13.45 -15.98
CA TYR A 342 0.38 13.05 -15.58
C TYR A 342 0.40 12.01 -14.47
N PHE A 343 -0.76 11.72 -13.91
CA PHE A 343 -0.88 10.89 -12.73
C PHE A 343 -0.83 9.41 -13.10
N VAL A 344 -0.54 8.57 -12.11
CA VAL A 344 -0.43 7.12 -12.23
C VAL A 344 -1.21 6.47 -11.12
N ARG A 345 -1.81 5.31 -11.38
CA ARG A 345 -2.36 4.43 -10.35
C ARG A 345 -1.95 3.01 -10.70
N ALA A 346 -1.24 2.36 -9.79
CA ALA A 346 -0.81 1.00 -10.03
C ALA A 346 -1.96 -0.01 -9.83
N VAL A 347 -1.89 -1.09 -10.60
CA VAL A 347 -2.78 -2.24 -10.49
C VAL A 347 -1.96 -3.51 -10.32
N ARG A 348 -2.56 -4.50 -9.68
CA ARG A 348 -2.05 -5.87 -9.62
C ARG A 348 -3.23 -6.83 -9.68
N GLY A 349 -2.96 -8.13 -9.73
CA GLY A 349 -4.05 -9.10 -9.65
C GLY A 349 -4.63 -9.49 -11.02
N GLY A 350 -5.73 -10.25 -10.92
CA GLY A 350 -6.50 -10.79 -12.05
C GLY A 350 -6.86 -12.27 -11.89
N GLN A 351 -7.21 -12.73 -10.68
CA GLN A 351 -7.68 -14.10 -10.51
C GLN A 351 -9.19 -14.18 -10.77
N TYR A 352 -9.53 -14.89 -11.83
CA TYR A 352 -10.91 -15.17 -12.17
C TYR A 352 -11.57 -16.08 -11.12
N ARG A 353 -12.69 -15.62 -10.56
CA ARG A 353 -13.54 -16.40 -9.66
C ARG A 353 -14.90 -16.64 -10.32
N LEU A 354 -15.15 -17.90 -10.66
CA LEU A 354 -16.49 -18.40 -10.96
C LEU A 354 -16.91 -19.39 -9.89
N PHE A 355 -18.13 -19.23 -9.39
CA PHE A 355 -18.72 -20.20 -8.48
C PHE A 355 -18.84 -21.57 -9.17
N GLY A 356 -18.30 -22.61 -8.52
CA GLY A 356 -18.31 -23.97 -9.05
C GLY A 356 -17.17 -24.31 -10.04
N ASN A 357 -16.29 -23.36 -10.36
CA ASN A 357 -15.03 -23.62 -11.07
C ASN A 357 -13.87 -23.67 -10.08
N LEU A 358 -12.84 -24.47 -10.39
CA LEU A 358 -11.63 -24.55 -9.56
C LEU A 358 -11.03 -23.16 -9.27
N LEU A 359 -10.27 -23.01 -8.18
CA LEU A 359 -9.65 -21.73 -7.81
C LEU A 359 -8.19 -21.93 -7.37
N ILE A 360 -7.21 -21.43 -8.12
CA ILE A 360 -5.79 -21.56 -7.75
C ILE A 360 -5.46 -20.70 -6.51
N LEU A 361 -4.95 -21.31 -5.46
CA LEU A 361 -4.53 -20.65 -4.23
C LEU A 361 -3.01 -20.43 -4.18
N SER A 362 -2.24 -21.25 -4.88
CA SER A 362 -0.78 -21.17 -4.98
C SER A 362 -0.32 -21.68 -6.35
N PRO A 363 0.71 -21.08 -6.98
CA PRO A 363 1.55 -19.99 -6.52
C PRO A 363 0.77 -18.69 -6.29
N LYS A 364 1.24 -17.83 -5.39
CA LYS A 364 0.70 -16.47 -5.33
C LYS A 364 1.16 -15.72 -6.59
N GLN A 365 0.36 -14.76 -7.05
CA GLN A 365 0.76 -13.91 -8.17
C GLN A 365 2.10 -13.25 -7.87
N ALA A 366 2.96 -13.16 -8.89
CA ALA A 366 4.31 -12.59 -8.84
C ALA A 366 5.33 -13.18 -7.87
N THR A 367 5.01 -14.35 -7.32
CA THR A 367 6.07 -15.20 -6.79
C THR A 367 7.11 -15.47 -7.89
N LYS A 368 8.38 -15.41 -7.50
CA LYS A 368 9.51 -15.78 -8.34
C LYS A 368 9.91 -17.20 -7.98
N TRP A 369 10.10 -18.02 -9.00
CA TRP A 369 10.53 -19.41 -8.87
C TRP A 369 11.76 -19.63 -9.75
N ARG A 370 12.63 -20.55 -9.36
CA ARG A 370 13.81 -20.94 -10.13
C ARG A 370 13.60 -22.32 -10.73
N PRO A 371 14.24 -22.64 -11.87
CA PRO A 371 14.34 -24.01 -12.33
C PRO A 371 14.84 -24.92 -11.19
N THR A 372 14.22 -26.08 -11.04
CA THR A 372 14.43 -27.09 -9.97
C THR A 372 13.78 -26.80 -8.61
N ASP A 373 13.22 -25.61 -8.38
CA ASP A 373 12.40 -25.37 -7.19
C ASP A 373 11.20 -26.32 -7.15
N VAL A 374 10.76 -26.70 -5.96
CA VAL A 374 9.51 -27.43 -5.75
C VAL A 374 8.42 -26.43 -5.43
N MET A 375 7.60 -26.11 -6.43
CA MET A 375 6.47 -25.20 -6.31
C MET A 375 5.22 -25.94 -5.80
N PRO A 376 4.64 -25.54 -4.65
CA PRO A 376 3.33 -26.01 -4.24
C PRO A 376 2.25 -25.34 -5.10
N ILE A 377 1.60 -26.12 -5.95
CA ILE A 377 0.39 -25.71 -6.66
C ILE A 377 -0.80 -26.14 -5.79
N LYS A 378 -1.60 -25.18 -5.34
CA LYS A 378 -2.77 -25.45 -4.50
C LYS A 378 -4.00 -24.86 -5.14
N TRP A 379 -5.15 -25.50 -5.00
CA TRP A 379 -6.41 -24.97 -5.50
C TRP A 379 -7.61 -25.43 -4.67
N ASP A 380 -8.67 -24.63 -4.68
CA ASP A 380 -9.98 -25.05 -4.18
C ASP A 380 -10.63 -26.00 -5.20
N THR A 381 -11.01 -27.19 -4.72
CA THR A 381 -11.57 -28.27 -5.54
C THR A 381 -13.02 -28.02 -5.95
N GLN A 382 -13.72 -27.10 -5.27
CA GLN A 382 -15.15 -26.82 -5.44
C GLN A 382 -16.06 -28.05 -5.38
N ASN A 383 -15.63 -29.11 -4.69
CA ASN A 383 -16.32 -30.41 -4.65
C ASN A 383 -16.50 -31.09 -6.02
N LEU A 384 -15.71 -30.74 -7.04
CA LEU A 384 -15.70 -31.47 -8.31
C LEU A 384 -15.01 -32.82 -8.14
N SER A 385 -15.61 -33.89 -8.64
CA SER A 385 -15.04 -35.24 -8.55
C SER A 385 -14.15 -35.60 -9.75
N GLY A 386 -13.13 -36.43 -9.54
CA GLY A 386 -12.28 -36.95 -10.60
C GLY A 386 -10.88 -36.36 -10.58
N ASN A 387 -10.25 -36.31 -11.74
CA ASN A 387 -8.88 -35.82 -11.92
C ASN A 387 -8.87 -34.46 -12.61
N VAL A 388 -7.74 -33.76 -12.47
CA VAL A 388 -7.40 -32.53 -13.16
C VAL A 388 -6.14 -32.72 -14.01
N SER A 389 -6.07 -31.93 -15.08
CA SER A 389 -4.83 -31.65 -15.79
C SER A 389 -4.30 -30.29 -15.36
N ILE A 390 -2.98 -30.20 -15.18
CA ILE A 390 -2.29 -28.98 -14.79
C ILE A 390 -1.33 -28.62 -15.92
N SER A 391 -1.44 -27.39 -16.42
CA SER A 391 -0.60 -26.87 -17.50
C SER A 391 -0.02 -25.52 -17.15
N ILE A 392 1.15 -25.22 -17.69
CA ILE A 392 1.80 -23.91 -17.59
C ILE A 392 1.98 -23.30 -18.98
N SER A 393 1.68 -22.01 -19.09
CA SER A 393 2.15 -21.16 -20.17
C SER A 393 3.31 -20.29 -19.66
N ARG A 394 4.35 -20.15 -20.47
CA ARG A 394 5.45 -19.19 -20.25
C ARG A 394 5.31 -17.95 -21.12
N GLU A 395 4.16 -17.78 -21.75
CA GLU A 395 3.86 -16.70 -22.68
C GLU A 395 2.55 -15.99 -22.32
N GLY A 396 2.30 -15.78 -21.02
CA GLY A 396 1.11 -15.06 -20.54
C GLY A 396 -0.20 -15.78 -20.87
N GLY A 397 -0.19 -17.10 -21.01
CA GLY A 397 -1.42 -17.85 -21.26
C GLY A 397 -2.00 -17.72 -22.67
N LYS A 398 -1.22 -17.30 -23.67
CA LYS A 398 -1.63 -17.32 -25.10
C LYS A 398 -2.27 -18.66 -25.49
N THR A 399 -3.24 -18.63 -26.40
CA THR A 399 -3.82 -19.84 -26.99
C THR A 399 -2.71 -20.75 -27.54
N TYR A 400 -2.76 -22.04 -27.22
CA TYR A 400 -1.75 -23.07 -27.56
C TYR A 400 -0.37 -22.93 -26.89
N SER A 401 -0.15 -21.95 -26.01
CA SER A 401 1.11 -21.82 -25.27
C SER A 401 1.19 -22.69 -24.00
N TYR A 402 0.06 -23.28 -23.61
CA TYR A 402 0.01 -24.15 -22.44
C TYR A 402 0.69 -25.48 -22.74
N THR A 403 1.65 -25.81 -21.88
CA THR A 403 2.36 -27.08 -21.86
C THR A 403 1.94 -27.85 -20.62
N LEU A 404 1.61 -29.13 -20.78
CA LEU A 404 1.21 -30.00 -19.67
C LEU A 404 2.38 -30.18 -18.70
N ILE A 405 2.10 -29.95 -17.41
CA ILE A 405 3.01 -30.28 -16.31
C ILE A 405 2.53 -31.48 -15.50
N ALA A 406 1.22 -31.75 -15.49
CA ALA A 406 0.64 -32.95 -14.89
C ALA A 406 -0.70 -33.35 -15.56
N THR A 407 -1.00 -34.66 -15.56
CA THR A 407 -2.26 -35.26 -16.03
C THR A 407 -2.70 -36.34 -15.06
N ASN A 408 -3.98 -36.72 -15.05
CA ASN A 408 -4.52 -37.71 -14.12
C ASN A 408 -4.20 -37.39 -12.65
N THR A 409 -4.05 -36.11 -12.32
CA THR A 409 -3.80 -35.65 -10.95
C THR A 409 -5.14 -35.66 -10.21
N PRO A 410 -5.29 -36.31 -9.05
CA PRO A 410 -6.52 -36.25 -8.29
C PRO A 410 -6.95 -34.79 -8.00
N ASN A 411 -8.26 -34.51 -8.06
CA ASN A 411 -8.78 -33.20 -7.65
C ASN A 411 -8.89 -33.08 -6.11
N ASP A 412 -7.78 -33.21 -5.40
CA ASP A 412 -7.69 -33.12 -3.93
C ASP A 412 -7.17 -31.78 -3.41
N GLY A 413 -6.76 -30.88 -4.32
CA GLY A 413 -6.47 -29.47 -4.04
C GLY A 413 -4.99 -29.14 -3.91
N GLU A 414 -4.08 -30.10 -4.13
CA GLU A 414 -2.65 -29.86 -4.06
C GLU A 414 -1.82 -30.70 -5.06
N PHE A 415 -0.74 -30.12 -5.53
CA PHE A 415 0.24 -30.76 -6.39
C PHE A 415 1.60 -30.09 -6.23
N GLU A 416 2.66 -30.86 -6.07
CA GLU A 416 4.03 -30.32 -6.06
C GLU A 416 4.65 -30.41 -7.45
N TRP A 417 5.01 -29.26 -8.01
CA TRP A 417 5.64 -29.19 -9.32
C TRP A 417 7.12 -28.81 -9.19
N THR A 418 8.01 -29.65 -9.72
CA THR A 418 9.41 -29.25 -9.93
C THR A 418 9.52 -28.32 -11.14
N VAL A 419 9.85 -27.06 -10.89
CA VAL A 419 9.88 -26.00 -11.90
C VAL A 419 10.90 -26.33 -12.98
N THR A 420 10.48 -26.23 -14.25
CA THR A 420 11.33 -26.55 -15.39
C THR A 420 11.74 -25.31 -16.17
N GLN A 421 12.84 -25.41 -16.92
CA GLN A 421 13.21 -24.46 -17.99
C GLN A 421 12.16 -24.45 -19.13
N PRO A 422 12.10 -23.40 -19.98
CA PRO A 422 12.86 -22.14 -19.90
C PRO A 422 12.35 -21.18 -18.81
N THR A 423 13.10 -20.14 -18.50
CA THR A 423 12.65 -19.01 -17.67
C THR A 423 11.61 -18.15 -18.40
N SER A 424 10.76 -17.46 -17.65
CA SER A 424 9.79 -16.49 -18.18
C SER A 424 9.22 -15.62 -17.06
N PHE A 425 9.05 -14.33 -17.32
CA PHE A 425 8.44 -13.38 -16.39
C PHE A 425 6.89 -13.38 -16.45
N ASN A 426 6.31 -14.10 -17.42
CA ASN A 426 4.88 -14.10 -17.73
C ASN A 426 4.29 -15.50 -17.59
N CYS A 427 4.55 -16.18 -16.48
CA CYS A 427 4.02 -17.53 -16.31
C CYS A 427 2.54 -17.49 -15.93
N MET A 428 1.76 -18.41 -16.51
CA MET A 428 0.35 -18.60 -16.22
C MET A 428 0.04 -20.08 -16.05
N LEU A 429 -0.60 -20.44 -14.94
CA LEU A 429 -1.08 -21.78 -14.67
C LEU A 429 -2.52 -21.94 -15.16
N LYS A 430 -2.85 -23.13 -15.64
CA LYS A 430 -4.20 -23.62 -15.92
C LYS A 430 -4.42 -24.92 -15.19
N ILE A 431 -5.53 -25.02 -14.46
CA ILE A 431 -6.02 -26.29 -13.88
C ILE A 431 -7.39 -26.59 -14.47
N GLU A 432 -7.54 -27.76 -15.08
CA GLU A 432 -8.73 -28.16 -15.82
C GLU A 432 -9.23 -29.52 -15.35
N PRO A 433 -10.49 -29.66 -14.89
CA PRO A 433 -11.10 -30.95 -14.59
C PRO A 433 -11.23 -31.80 -15.86
N GLU A 434 -10.75 -33.04 -15.83
CA GLU A 434 -10.76 -33.93 -17.01
C GLU A 434 -12.19 -34.32 -17.44
N ASN A 435 -13.13 -34.40 -16.49
CA ASN A 435 -14.53 -34.75 -16.76
C ASN A 435 -15.41 -33.54 -17.07
N GLU A 436 -14.99 -32.34 -16.67
CA GLU A 436 -15.75 -31.09 -16.83
C GLU A 436 -14.81 -29.96 -17.27
N PRO A 437 -14.23 -30.01 -18.48
CA PRO A 437 -13.19 -29.07 -18.92
C PRO A 437 -13.61 -27.60 -18.85
N ASP A 438 -14.90 -27.31 -19.01
CA ASP A 438 -15.46 -25.95 -18.93
C ASP A 438 -15.36 -25.33 -17.52
N LYS A 439 -15.09 -26.15 -16.49
CA LYS A 439 -14.91 -25.71 -15.09
C LYS A 439 -13.45 -25.44 -14.71
N PHE A 440 -12.59 -25.21 -15.72
CA PHE A 440 -11.19 -24.86 -15.51
C PHE A 440 -11.00 -23.49 -14.83
N THR A 441 -9.77 -23.28 -14.40
CA THR A 441 -9.30 -22.00 -13.85
C THR A 441 -7.90 -21.68 -14.35
N THR A 442 -7.55 -20.40 -14.33
CA THR A 442 -6.24 -19.92 -14.72
C THR A 442 -5.77 -18.81 -13.80
N GLN A 443 -4.47 -18.73 -13.56
CA GLN A 443 -3.85 -17.68 -12.74
C GLN A 443 -2.46 -17.34 -13.29
N GLY A 444 -2.20 -16.05 -13.49
CA GLY A 444 -0.96 -15.53 -14.09
C GLY A 444 -0.10 -14.67 -13.17
N LEU A 445 0.93 -14.06 -13.77
CA LEU A 445 1.89 -13.09 -13.22
C LEU A 445 2.98 -13.63 -12.29
N PHE A 446 3.15 -14.94 -12.10
CA PHE A 446 4.37 -15.45 -11.45
C PHE A 446 5.51 -15.55 -12.46
N SER A 447 6.74 -15.52 -11.96
CA SER A 447 7.95 -15.56 -12.80
C SER A 447 8.75 -16.83 -12.53
N ILE A 448 9.33 -17.40 -13.58
CA ILE A 448 10.42 -18.36 -13.51
C ILE A 448 11.69 -17.63 -13.91
N ILE A 449 12.62 -17.41 -13.00
CA ILE A 449 13.85 -16.65 -13.23
C ILE A 449 15.08 -17.54 -13.08
N SER A 450 16.17 -17.18 -13.78
CA SER A 450 17.46 -17.77 -13.50
C SER A 450 18.03 -17.10 -12.25
N ASN A 451 18.82 -17.85 -11.48
CA ASN A 451 19.63 -17.25 -10.44
C ASN A 451 20.79 -16.45 -11.06
N THR A 452 20.99 -15.23 -10.61
CA THR A 452 22.18 -14.43 -10.87
C THR A 452 22.93 -14.32 -9.54
N PRO A 453 24.11 -14.95 -9.39
CA PRO A 453 24.83 -14.91 -8.12
C PRO A 453 25.13 -13.46 -7.69
N PRO A 454 25.13 -13.16 -6.38
CA PRO A 454 25.41 -11.83 -5.88
C PRO A 454 26.84 -11.39 -6.24
N VAL A 455 27.06 -10.08 -6.28
CA VAL A 455 28.39 -9.48 -6.56
C VAL A 455 28.92 -8.81 -5.29
N ALA A 456 30.00 -9.35 -4.73
CA ALA A 456 30.66 -8.82 -3.54
C ALA A 456 31.75 -7.80 -3.89
N HIS A 457 31.88 -6.73 -3.11
CA HIS A 457 32.81 -5.62 -3.36
C HIS A 457 34.03 -5.63 -2.43
N ASN A 458 35.19 -5.21 -2.96
CA ASN A 458 36.44 -5.10 -2.20
C ASN A 458 36.49 -3.80 -1.38
N GLU A 459 37.18 -3.82 -0.24
CA GLU A 459 37.41 -2.63 0.59
C GLU A 459 38.82 -2.65 1.23
N SER A 460 39.22 -1.54 1.86
CA SER A 460 40.49 -1.44 2.56
C SER A 460 40.48 -0.44 3.71
N PHE A 461 41.26 -0.71 4.77
CA PHE A 461 41.44 0.22 5.90
C PHE A 461 42.84 0.08 6.55
N GLU A 462 43.19 1.01 7.45
CA GLU A 462 44.43 1.02 8.24
C GLU A 462 44.11 1.01 9.74
N ILE A 463 44.89 0.26 10.53
CA ILE A 463 44.68 0.09 11.97
C ILE A 463 45.99 -0.06 12.75
N ASN A 464 46.04 0.39 14.00
CA ASN A 464 47.19 0.13 14.87
C ASN A 464 47.15 -1.30 15.44
N ASN A 465 48.32 -1.92 15.69
CA ASN A 465 48.42 -3.29 16.20
C ASN A 465 47.80 -3.54 17.58
N HIS A 466 47.29 -2.50 18.25
CA HIS A 466 46.62 -2.55 19.54
C HIS A 466 45.12 -2.13 19.50
N GLN A 467 44.49 -2.00 18.32
CA GLN A 467 43.10 -1.55 18.14
C GLN A 467 42.19 -2.60 17.46
N THR A 468 40.86 -2.43 17.51
CA THR A 468 39.87 -3.27 16.80
C THR A 468 39.04 -2.42 15.84
N GLN A 469 38.81 -2.91 14.61
CA GLN A 469 37.97 -2.28 13.59
C GLN A 469 36.58 -2.94 13.55
N THR A 470 35.54 -2.16 13.27
CA THR A 470 34.20 -2.66 12.87
C THR A 470 33.82 -2.15 11.48
N GLY A 471 32.95 -2.87 10.76
CA GLY A 471 32.49 -2.46 9.42
C GLY A 471 31.36 -3.33 8.89
N GLN A 472 30.86 -3.03 7.69
CA GLN A 472 29.82 -3.79 7.01
C GLN A 472 30.26 -4.16 5.59
N LEU A 473 30.27 -5.45 5.27
CA LEU A 473 30.64 -5.97 3.96
C LEU A 473 29.57 -5.61 2.91
N GLN A 474 29.99 -5.15 1.73
CA GLN A 474 29.07 -4.70 0.67
C GLN A 474 28.89 -5.73 -0.45
N ALA A 475 27.65 -5.93 -0.89
CA ALA A 475 27.30 -6.71 -2.08
C ALA A 475 25.99 -6.22 -2.74
N ILE A 476 25.81 -6.55 -4.01
CA ILE A 476 24.59 -6.27 -4.80
C ILE A 476 24.07 -7.59 -5.35
N ASP A 477 22.74 -7.74 -5.38
CA ASP A 477 22.05 -8.88 -5.97
C ASP A 477 20.94 -8.41 -6.91
N ASP A 478 21.00 -8.87 -8.17
CA ASP A 478 20.09 -8.43 -9.23
C ASP A 478 18.69 -9.07 -9.11
N ASN A 479 18.56 -10.16 -8.34
CA ASN A 479 17.30 -10.85 -8.11
C ASN A 479 16.56 -10.33 -6.86
N SER A 480 17.25 -9.53 -6.04
CA SER A 480 16.82 -9.02 -4.74
C SER A 480 16.57 -10.13 -3.71
N ASP A 481 17.39 -11.17 -3.78
CA ASP A 481 17.33 -12.29 -2.84
C ASP A 481 17.93 -11.95 -1.46
N PRO A 482 17.45 -12.57 -0.38
CA PRO A 482 18.07 -12.43 0.94
C PRO A 482 19.51 -12.92 0.95
N LEU A 483 20.43 -12.10 1.46
CA LEU A 483 21.87 -12.36 1.41
C LEU A 483 22.44 -12.89 2.73
N THR A 484 23.46 -13.74 2.63
CA THR A 484 24.23 -14.26 3.78
C THR A 484 25.73 -14.15 3.54
N TYR A 485 26.47 -13.63 4.52
CA TYR A 485 27.90 -13.31 4.37
C TYR A 485 28.80 -14.34 5.07
N THR A 486 29.86 -14.78 4.40
CA THR A 486 30.80 -15.76 4.96
C THR A 486 32.27 -15.40 4.71
N ILE A 487 33.13 -15.67 5.71
CA ILE A 487 34.58 -15.50 5.59
C ILE A 487 35.18 -16.74 4.91
N VAL A 488 35.88 -16.51 3.80
CA VAL A 488 36.51 -17.54 2.97
C VAL A 488 37.95 -17.79 3.40
N SER A 489 38.70 -16.72 3.70
CA SER A 489 40.05 -16.83 4.23
C SER A 489 40.26 -15.84 5.36
N HIS A 490 40.73 -16.34 6.49
CA HIS A 490 41.00 -15.54 7.67
C HIS A 490 42.32 -14.74 7.50
N PRO A 491 42.47 -13.61 8.20
CA PRO A 491 43.71 -12.85 8.23
C PRO A 491 44.84 -13.65 8.92
N GLU A 492 46.10 -13.34 8.59
CA GLU A 492 47.27 -13.99 9.20
C GLU A 492 47.79 -13.25 10.44
N LYS A 493 47.50 -11.96 10.56
CA LYS A 493 48.00 -11.07 11.60
C LYS A 493 46.90 -10.53 12.50
N GLY A 494 45.68 -11.03 12.37
CA GLY A 494 44.54 -10.68 13.20
C GLY A 494 43.41 -11.69 13.09
N VAL A 495 42.32 -11.42 13.80
CA VAL A 495 41.10 -12.22 13.83
C VAL A 495 39.95 -11.39 13.25
N VAL A 496 39.18 -11.97 12.33
CA VAL A 496 37.94 -11.38 11.82
C VAL A 496 36.74 -12.20 12.27
N ASN A 497 35.66 -11.53 12.68
CA ASN A 497 34.38 -12.16 13.02
C ASN A 497 33.21 -11.39 12.39
N ILE A 498 32.31 -12.09 11.69
CA ILE A 498 31.04 -11.51 11.24
C ILE A 498 30.08 -11.47 12.44
N THR A 499 29.61 -10.28 12.81
CA THR A 499 28.67 -10.03 13.91
C THR A 499 27.22 -10.14 13.47
N ASN A 500 26.92 -9.95 12.18
CA ASN A 500 25.60 -10.21 11.61
C ASN A 500 25.72 -10.77 10.20
N ILE A 501 25.28 -12.02 10.03
CA ILE A 501 25.40 -12.76 8.76
C ILE A 501 24.45 -12.26 7.67
N VAL A 502 23.35 -11.59 8.00
CA VAL A 502 22.36 -11.12 7.00
C VAL A 502 22.71 -9.72 6.50
N THR A 503 23.20 -8.85 7.38
CA THR A 503 23.59 -7.47 7.03
C THR A 503 25.06 -7.34 6.63
N GLY A 504 25.90 -8.33 6.96
CA GLY A 504 27.34 -8.31 6.63
C GLY A 504 28.22 -7.57 7.64
N ASP A 505 27.72 -7.25 8.83
CA ASP A 505 28.49 -6.55 9.87
C ASP A 505 29.63 -7.42 10.39
N TYR A 506 30.83 -6.86 10.60
CA TYR A 506 32.02 -7.58 11.05
C TYR A 506 32.93 -6.77 12.00
N THR A 507 33.83 -7.48 12.67
CA THR A 507 34.93 -6.94 13.49
C THR A 507 36.28 -7.55 13.08
N TYR A 508 37.37 -6.78 13.19
CA TYR A 508 38.74 -7.23 12.95
C TYR A 508 39.71 -6.73 14.03
N THR A 509 40.51 -7.64 14.61
CA THR A 509 41.48 -7.34 15.68
C THR A 509 42.86 -7.93 15.36
N PRO A 510 43.94 -7.13 15.19
CA PRO A 510 45.30 -7.62 15.06
C PRO A 510 45.77 -8.43 16.27
N HIS A 511 46.65 -9.41 16.04
CA HIS A 511 47.41 -10.06 17.09
C HIS A 511 48.50 -9.13 17.62
N VAL A 512 48.83 -9.27 18.91
CA VAL A 512 49.79 -8.43 19.63
C VAL A 512 51.14 -8.36 18.88
N ASN A 513 51.69 -7.15 18.75
CA ASN A 513 52.97 -6.84 18.09
C ASN A 513 53.06 -7.19 16.59
N GLN A 514 51.98 -7.55 15.90
CA GLN A 514 51.99 -7.75 14.45
C GLN A 514 51.93 -6.41 13.71
N THR A 515 52.64 -6.28 12.58
CA THR A 515 52.67 -5.05 11.78
C THR A 515 52.78 -5.38 10.29
N GLY A 516 52.56 -4.39 9.42
CA GLY A 516 52.54 -4.54 7.97
C GLY A 516 51.16 -4.93 7.43
N GLN A 517 51.12 -5.36 6.17
CA GLN A 517 49.86 -5.72 5.49
C GLN A 517 49.27 -7.03 6.03
N ASP A 518 47.94 -7.08 6.08
CA ASP A 518 47.10 -8.26 6.32
C ASP A 518 45.86 -8.18 5.42
N SER A 519 45.11 -9.27 5.29
CA SER A 519 43.86 -9.28 4.51
C SER A 519 43.01 -10.47 4.86
N PHE A 520 41.69 -10.32 4.74
CA PHE A 520 40.77 -11.47 4.72
C PHE A 520 39.91 -11.42 3.47
N LYS A 521 39.31 -12.56 3.14
CA LYS A 521 38.42 -12.68 1.98
C LYS A 521 37.06 -13.15 2.42
N PHE A 522 36.03 -12.66 1.73
CA PHE A 522 34.65 -13.04 2.00
C PHE A 522 33.90 -13.35 0.70
N LYS A 523 32.75 -14.01 0.87
CA LYS A 523 31.75 -14.26 -0.15
C LYS A 523 30.38 -13.97 0.43
N VAL A 524 29.42 -13.75 -0.45
CA VAL A 524 28.01 -13.55 -0.14
C VAL A 524 27.21 -14.61 -0.88
N ASN A 525 26.19 -15.16 -0.24
CA ASN A 525 25.35 -16.22 -0.80
C ASN A 525 23.87 -15.78 -0.72
N ASP A 526 23.16 -15.91 -1.83
CA ASP A 526 21.74 -15.55 -2.02
C ASP A 526 20.77 -16.69 -1.62
N GLY A 527 21.28 -17.74 -0.98
CA GLY A 527 20.57 -18.98 -0.69
C GLY A 527 20.74 -20.07 -1.77
N VAL A 528 21.34 -19.74 -2.91
CA VAL A 528 21.58 -20.66 -4.04
C VAL A 528 23.05 -20.69 -4.44
N ASP A 529 23.59 -19.56 -4.89
CA ASP A 529 24.95 -19.44 -5.41
C ASP A 529 25.81 -18.47 -4.59
N ASP A 530 27.11 -18.76 -4.57
CA ASP A 530 28.10 -17.86 -4.00
C ASP A 530 28.47 -16.74 -4.97
N SER A 531 28.72 -15.57 -4.41
CA SER A 531 29.34 -14.44 -5.09
C SER A 531 30.77 -14.73 -5.55
N ASN A 532 31.33 -13.79 -6.33
CA ASN A 532 32.78 -13.64 -6.43
C ASN A 532 33.41 -13.49 -5.03
N THR A 533 34.66 -13.93 -4.88
CA THR A 533 35.42 -13.66 -3.65
C THR A 533 35.91 -12.22 -3.65
N ALA A 534 35.51 -11.46 -2.63
CA ALA A 534 35.98 -10.11 -2.38
C ALA A 534 37.07 -10.10 -1.28
N VAL A 535 37.91 -9.08 -1.30
CA VAL A 535 39.08 -8.93 -0.42
C VAL A 535 38.94 -7.65 0.40
N ILE A 536 39.18 -7.79 1.70
CA ILE A 536 39.38 -6.67 2.62
C ILE A 536 40.86 -6.56 2.90
N SER A 537 41.49 -5.45 2.49
CA SER A 537 42.93 -5.20 2.65
C SER A 537 43.21 -4.32 3.86
N ILE A 538 44.18 -4.72 4.70
CA ILE A 538 44.41 -4.11 6.02
C ILE A 538 45.89 -3.73 6.17
N SER A 539 46.17 -2.50 6.60
CA SER A 539 47.52 -2.04 6.95
C SER A 539 47.68 -1.90 8.47
N ILE A 540 48.66 -2.59 9.08
CA ILE A 540 48.87 -2.62 10.54
C ILE A 540 50.17 -1.88 10.96
N THR A 541 50.13 -0.94 11.92
CA THR A 541 51.29 -0.11 12.35
C THR A 541 51.81 -0.42 13.80
N SER A 542 53.07 -0.03 14.17
CA SER A 542 53.87 -0.45 15.38
C SER A 542 54.06 0.58 16.54
N GLY A 543 54.40 0.15 17.79
CA GLY A 543 54.83 0.98 18.99
C GLY A 543 56.08 0.46 19.85
N ILE A 544 56.60 1.17 20.92
CA ILE A 544 57.93 1.02 21.70
C ILE A 544 57.85 0.45 23.19
N SER A 545 58.93 -0.17 23.82
CA SER A 545 59.05 -0.69 25.26
C SER A 545 60.30 -0.30 26.17
N THR A 546 60.40 -0.67 27.50
CA THR A 546 60.98 0.13 28.67
C THR A 546 61.48 -0.63 30.01
N PRO A 547 62.37 -0.11 30.95
CA PRO A 547 63.13 -0.74 32.13
C PRO A 547 62.70 -0.69 33.67
N TYR A 548 63.61 -0.90 34.68
CA TYR A 548 63.35 -1.60 36.00
C TYR A 548 63.92 -0.98 37.34
N ASN A 549 63.02 -0.58 38.26
CA ASN A 549 63.15 -0.05 39.65
C ASN A 549 63.34 1.48 39.88
N LEU A 550 62.22 2.17 40.12
CA LEU A 550 61.98 3.61 40.26
C LEU A 550 60.72 3.72 41.17
N GLN A 551 60.66 4.66 42.13
CA GLN A 551 59.53 4.76 43.09
C GLN A 551 59.07 6.21 43.34
N LEU A 552 57.80 6.38 43.74
CA LEU A 552 57.06 7.66 43.79
C LEU A 552 56.39 7.78 45.16
N GLU A 553 56.63 8.88 45.87
CA GLU A 553 56.09 9.10 47.21
C GLU A 553 55.17 10.34 47.24
N ASN A 554 53.94 10.12 47.73
CA ASN A 554 52.97 11.13 48.16
C ASN A 554 52.48 12.17 47.11
N PRO A 555 51.69 11.77 46.08
CA PRO A 555 51.09 12.71 45.13
C PRO A 555 49.78 13.30 45.69
N GLN A 556 49.69 14.63 45.76
CA GLN A 556 48.45 15.36 46.03
C GLN A 556 48.20 16.27 44.83
N TYR A 557 47.03 16.09 44.18
CA TYR A 557 46.34 16.74 43.04
C TYR A 557 47.06 17.73 42.05
N SER A 558 48.33 18.08 42.23
CA SER A 558 49.17 18.87 41.32
C SER A 558 50.70 18.73 41.53
N THR A 559 51.21 17.92 42.47
CA THR A 559 52.67 17.77 42.71
C THR A 559 53.12 16.33 42.94
N ILE A 560 54.33 15.98 42.46
CA ILE A 560 54.94 14.63 42.52
C ILE A 560 56.39 14.68 43.00
N LEU A 561 56.77 13.73 43.89
CA LEU A 561 58.14 13.47 44.33
C LEU A 561 58.64 12.11 43.81
N LEU A 562 59.78 12.12 43.11
CA LEU A 562 60.47 10.92 42.61
C LEU A 562 61.77 10.66 43.36
N THR A 563 61.98 9.41 43.74
CA THR A 563 63.17 8.91 44.42
C THR A 563 63.74 7.69 43.68
N TRP A 564 65.07 7.59 43.63
CA TRP A 564 65.76 6.46 42.99
C TRP A 564 67.01 6.06 43.77
N THR A 565 67.45 4.81 43.60
CA THR A 565 68.71 4.29 44.13
C THR A 565 69.49 3.63 43.00
N TYR A 566 70.79 3.95 42.87
CA TYR A 566 71.68 3.38 41.85
C TYR A 566 72.98 2.93 42.49
N GLU A 567 73.57 1.87 41.91
CA GLU A 567 74.99 1.56 42.05
C GLU A 567 75.71 2.14 40.83
N ASP A 568 76.40 3.27 41.03
CA ASP A 568 77.57 3.69 40.24
C ASP A 568 77.34 4.37 38.86
N VAL A 569 76.87 5.63 38.85
CA VAL A 569 77.28 6.65 37.84
C VAL A 569 77.00 8.06 38.36
N SER A 570 78.02 8.93 38.34
CA SER A 570 78.03 10.26 38.97
C SER A 570 77.50 11.42 38.11
N ASP A 571 76.96 11.19 36.91
CA ASP A 571 76.71 12.27 35.93
C ASP A 571 75.38 12.15 35.18
N LEU A 572 74.34 11.60 35.82
CA LEU A 572 73.01 11.44 35.22
C LEU A 572 71.97 12.37 35.86
N ASN A 573 71.19 13.04 35.01
CA ASN A 573 69.97 13.77 35.38
C ASN A 573 68.74 12.99 34.92
N PHE A 574 67.74 12.85 35.80
CA PHE A 574 66.49 12.18 35.50
C PHE A 574 65.41 13.18 35.08
N LYS A 575 64.75 12.89 33.96
CA LYS A 575 63.66 13.73 33.44
C LYS A 575 62.41 12.88 33.28
N ILE A 576 61.29 13.31 33.86
CA ILE A 576 59.97 12.85 33.43
C ILE A 576 59.78 13.46 32.05
N TRP A 577 59.85 12.63 31.02
CA TRP A 577 59.75 13.09 29.64
C TRP A 577 58.46 12.63 28.97
N GLU A 578 57.74 11.69 29.59
CA GLU A 578 56.42 11.23 29.17
C GLU A 578 55.61 10.75 30.39
N GLN A 579 54.39 11.24 30.52
CA GLN A 579 53.36 10.71 31.42
C GLN A 579 52.29 10.07 30.56
N THR A 580 51.87 8.88 30.94
CA THR A 580 50.84 8.09 30.23
C THR A 580 49.71 7.69 31.17
N LYS A 581 48.47 7.79 30.68
CA LYS A 581 47.22 7.39 31.35
C LYS A 581 46.82 6.00 30.82
N ASN A 582 46.64 5.00 31.68
CA ASN A 582 46.64 3.56 31.34
C ASN A 582 45.52 3.00 30.42
N GLN A 583 44.65 3.80 29.81
CA GLN A 583 43.65 3.26 28.86
C GLN A 583 43.85 3.76 27.42
N ASP A 584 44.54 4.90 27.23
CA ASP A 584 44.70 5.54 25.92
C ASP A 584 46.17 5.76 25.51
N ASN A 585 47.14 5.49 26.40
CA ASN A 585 48.58 5.73 26.19
C ASN A 585 48.90 7.17 25.70
N GLU A 586 48.00 8.11 25.94
CA GLU A 586 48.13 9.51 25.53
C GLU A 586 49.28 10.18 26.30
N ILE A 587 50.18 10.85 25.55
CA ILE A 587 51.40 11.47 26.08
C ILE A 587 51.08 12.89 26.56
N ILE A 588 51.05 13.09 27.87
CA ILE A 588 50.83 14.40 28.47
C ILE A 588 52.20 15.05 28.73
N GLN A 589 52.59 16.06 27.93
CA GLN A 589 53.83 16.82 28.13
C GLN A 589 53.54 18.27 28.55
N ASP A 590 53.80 18.60 29.83
CA ASP A 590 54.40 19.88 30.25
C ASP A 590 54.75 19.86 31.76
N TRP A 591 55.73 19.02 32.13
CA TRP A 591 56.21 18.91 33.52
C TRP A 591 57.41 19.83 33.75
N ARG A 592 57.32 20.72 34.74
CA ARG A 592 58.42 21.62 35.12
C ARG A 592 59.10 21.11 36.40
N VAL A 593 60.43 20.98 36.33
CA VAL A 593 61.26 20.70 37.52
C VAL A 593 61.28 21.94 38.41
N ILE A 594 60.94 21.76 39.68
CA ILE A 594 60.89 22.85 40.67
C ILE A 594 62.13 22.84 41.56
N ALA A 595 62.70 21.66 41.84
CA ALA A 595 63.95 21.47 42.60
C ALA A 595 64.55 20.06 42.36
N THR A 596 65.89 19.96 42.46
CA THR A 596 66.65 18.70 42.29
C THR A 596 67.76 18.61 43.37
N THR A 597 67.94 17.44 43.98
CA THR A 597 69.10 17.08 44.83
C THR A 597 69.72 15.79 44.30
N ASP A 598 70.85 15.36 44.89
CA ASP A 598 71.63 14.19 44.43
C ASP A 598 70.78 12.91 44.26
N ASN A 599 69.70 12.73 45.03
CA ASN A 599 68.86 11.53 45.01
C ASN A 599 67.34 11.79 44.83
N ASN A 600 66.90 13.05 44.69
CA ASN A 600 65.48 13.40 44.65
C ASN A 600 65.19 14.52 43.64
N SER A 601 64.05 14.44 42.95
CA SER A 601 63.53 15.50 42.07
C SER A 601 62.06 15.81 42.34
N TYR A 602 61.71 17.10 42.33
CA TYR A 602 60.36 17.62 42.54
C TYR A 602 59.78 18.20 41.23
N TYR A 603 58.56 17.78 40.87
CA TYR A 603 57.91 18.18 39.63
C TYR A 603 56.49 18.74 39.87
N THR A 604 56.11 19.75 39.08
CA THR A 604 54.74 20.30 38.99
C THR A 604 54.29 20.35 37.54
N ASN A 605 52.98 20.23 37.31
CA ASN A 605 52.36 20.32 36.00
C ASN A 605 51.37 21.50 35.99
N ASN A 606 51.44 22.34 34.95
CA ASN A 606 50.65 23.56 34.86
C ASN A 606 49.22 23.35 34.31
N TYR A 607 48.85 22.16 33.82
CA TYR A 607 47.67 22.03 32.96
C TYR A 607 46.63 20.94 33.26
N GLN A 608 46.81 20.00 34.20
CA GLN A 608 45.76 18.97 34.40
C GLN A 608 45.55 18.54 35.86
N ARG A 609 44.27 18.48 36.24
CA ARG A 609 43.78 17.69 37.39
C ARG A 609 43.77 16.22 36.97
N PHE A 610 44.25 15.34 37.85
CA PHE A 610 44.29 13.91 37.58
C PHE A 610 42.88 13.28 37.54
N ILE A 611 42.68 12.30 36.66
CA ILE A 611 41.44 11.59 36.34
C ILE A 611 41.39 10.26 37.13
N PRO A 612 40.29 9.96 37.81
CA PRO A 612 40.07 8.72 38.54
C PRO A 612 39.69 7.49 37.75
N GLY A 613 39.77 6.35 38.42
CA GLY A 613 39.76 5.02 37.81
C GLY A 613 41.10 4.69 37.15
N TYR A 614 41.93 5.70 36.89
CA TYR A 614 43.18 5.53 36.17
C TYR A 614 44.36 5.28 37.07
N THR A 615 45.20 4.42 36.55
CA THR A 615 46.57 4.30 36.98
C THR A 615 47.44 5.15 36.07
N TYR A 616 48.10 6.15 36.64
CA TYR A 616 49.06 6.97 35.91
C TYR A 616 50.43 6.30 35.91
N SER A 617 51.05 6.26 34.74
CA SER A 617 52.32 5.61 34.47
C SER A 617 53.32 6.65 33.99
N TYR A 618 54.39 6.86 34.76
CA TYR A 618 55.42 7.85 34.44
C TYR A 618 56.61 7.19 33.77
N LYS A 619 57.01 7.70 32.59
CA LYS A 619 58.24 7.29 31.91
C LYS A 619 59.34 8.31 32.19
N VAL A 620 60.38 7.82 32.84
CA VAL A 620 61.57 8.60 33.16
C VAL A 620 62.64 8.31 32.10
N CYS A 621 63.61 9.18 31.93
CA CYS A 621 64.83 8.89 31.17
C CYS A 621 66.05 9.37 31.95
N ALA A 622 67.14 8.63 31.81
CA ALA A 622 68.44 8.99 32.35
C ALA A 622 69.23 9.70 31.25
N CYS A 623 69.61 10.96 31.48
CA CYS A 623 70.33 11.78 30.51
C CYS A 623 71.69 12.17 31.08
N ASN A 624 72.74 12.11 30.25
CA ASN A 624 74.05 12.66 30.64
C ASN A 624 74.07 14.20 30.52
N THR A 625 75.15 14.82 30.97
CA THR A 625 75.37 16.29 30.94
C THR A 625 75.33 16.92 29.54
N LEU A 626 75.34 16.09 28.48
CA LEU A 626 75.26 16.50 27.07
C LEU A 626 73.88 16.22 26.43
N SER A 627 72.86 15.87 27.23
CA SER A 627 71.46 15.62 26.80
C SER A 627 71.25 14.46 25.83
N LEU A 628 72.18 13.50 25.80
CA LEU A 628 71.97 12.21 25.16
C LEU A 628 71.32 11.27 26.17
N CYS A 629 70.08 10.88 25.93
CA CYS A 629 69.26 10.10 26.86
C CYS A 629 69.15 8.64 26.40
N SER A 630 69.41 7.68 27.30
CA SER A 630 68.99 6.29 27.12
C SER A 630 67.65 6.11 27.82
N ALA A 631 66.60 5.72 27.08
CA ALA A 631 65.25 5.64 27.61
C ALA A 631 65.18 4.61 28.75
N PHE A 632 65.04 5.12 29.98
CA PHE A 632 64.82 4.30 31.17
C PHE A 632 63.51 4.61 31.88
N SER A 633 62.43 4.01 31.44
CA SER A 633 61.12 4.06 32.08
C SER A 633 60.88 2.87 33.00
N ASN A 634 60.62 3.14 34.26
CA ASN A 634 60.02 2.15 35.13
C ASN A 634 58.69 2.74 35.58
N THR A 635 57.63 2.00 35.34
CA THR A 635 56.26 2.46 35.51
C THR A 635 55.90 2.50 36.97
N ILE A 636 55.73 3.70 37.53
CA ILE A 636 55.19 3.87 38.87
C ILE A 636 53.71 4.20 38.76
N THR A 637 52.88 3.44 39.46
CA THR A 637 51.43 3.44 39.33
C THR A 637 50.78 4.10 40.55
N HIS A 638 49.98 5.13 40.34
CA HIS A 638 49.09 5.71 41.35
C HIS A 638 47.65 5.64 40.86
N THR A 639 46.76 5.04 41.66
CA THR A 639 45.34 4.87 41.32
C THR A 639 44.51 5.92 42.03
N ILE A 640 43.79 6.71 41.25
CA ILE A 640 42.77 7.64 41.75
C ILE A 640 41.43 6.89 41.65
N TYR A 641 40.56 6.96 42.66
CA TYR A 641 39.31 6.18 42.69
C TYR A 641 38.17 6.96 42.04
N ASN A 642 37.45 6.35 41.09
CA ASN A 642 36.33 6.98 40.42
C ASN A 642 35.18 7.22 41.39
N ASN A 643 34.95 8.47 41.74
CA ASN A 643 33.78 8.83 42.51
C ASN A 643 32.58 8.79 41.59
N LYS A 644 31.41 8.48 42.16
CA LYS A 644 30.18 8.51 41.37
C LYS A 644 29.80 9.96 41.11
N PRO A 645 29.22 10.27 39.93
CA PRO A 645 28.65 11.59 39.67
C PRO A 645 27.65 11.98 40.76
N ILE A 646 27.57 13.27 41.07
CA ILE A 646 26.60 13.82 42.01
C ILE A 646 25.56 14.57 41.20
N ILE A 647 24.34 14.02 41.17
CA ILE A 647 23.16 14.70 40.62
C ILE A 647 22.65 15.66 41.69
N MET A 648 22.54 16.94 41.35
CA MET A 648 21.90 17.92 42.24
C MET A 648 20.42 17.56 42.39
N ASP A 649 19.85 17.78 43.58
CA ASP A 649 18.45 17.46 43.83
C ASP A 649 17.52 18.08 42.79
N ILE A 650 16.67 17.24 42.18
CA ILE A 650 15.67 17.64 41.20
C ILE A 650 14.33 17.70 41.93
N ALA A 651 13.61 18.80 41.81
CA ALA A 651 12.28 18.92 42.39
C ALA A 651 11.26 18.08 41.60
N ASP A 652 10.15 17.72 42.24
CA ASP A 652 8.99 17.19 41.54
C ASP A 652 8.36 18.29 40.66
N TYR A 653 7.81 17.90 39.52
CA TYR A 653 7.20 18.81 38.54
C TYR A 653 5.73 18.47 38.31
N SER A 654 4.95 19.48 37.92
CA SER A 654 3.64 19.29 37.31
C SER A 654 3.49 20.09 36.02
N LEU A 655 2.72 19.55 35.09
CA LEU A 655 2.41 20.14 33.78
C LEU A 655 1.04 19.65 33.32
N SER A 656 0.41 20.31 32.35
CA SER A 656 -0.72 19.75 31.62
C SER A 656 -0.30 18.70 30.59
N GLU A 657 -1.18 17.78 30.25
CA GLU A 657 -0.91 16.70 29.27
C GLU A 657 -0.60 17.17 27.84
N ASP A 658 -0.98 18.40 27.49
CA ASP A 658 -0.68 19.04 26.19
C ASP A 658 0.63 19.85 26.18
N GLU A 659 1.35 19.92 27.29
CA GLU A 659 2.58 20.70 27.41
C GLU A 659 3.84 19.82 27.38
N ILE A 660 4.95 20.37 26.90
CA ILE A 660 6.25 19.71 26.99
C ILE A 660 6.95 20.22 28.24
N LEU A 661 7.22 19.34 29.20
CA LEU A 661 8.00 19.69 30.38
C LEU A 661 9.49 19.71 30.02
N THR A 662 10.14 20.83 30.31
CA THR A 662 11.58 21.02 30.16
C THR A 662 12.26 21.05 31.52
N VAL A 663 13.07 20.05 31.84
CA VAL A 663 13.79 19.93 33.11
C VAL A 663 15.28 20.16 32.92
N ASN A 664 15.87 21.04 33.72
CA ASN A 664 17.30 21.30 33.73
C ASN A 664 17.99 20.35 34.72
N ILE A 665 18.77 19.41 34.20
CA ILE A 665 19.52 18.44 34.99
C ILE A 665 20.94 18.93 35.18
N MET A 666 21.35 19.10 36.43
CA MET A 666 22.74 19.43 36.78
C MET A 666 23.38 18.26 37.50
N ALA A 667 24.41 17.70 36.90
CA ALA A 667 25.30 16.77 37.58
C ALA A 667 26.71 17.33 37.57
N THR A 668 27.41 17.07 38.67
CA THR A 668 28.83 17.37 38.78
C THR A 668 29.54 16.10 39.16
N ASP A 669 30.69 15.90 38.55
CA ASP A 669 31.59 14.85 38.94
C ASP A 669 32.93 15.52 39.26
N ALA A 670 33.63 15.04 40.28
CA ALA A 670 34.83 15.74 40.76
C ALA A 670 35.98 15.75 39.73
N GLU A 671 35.80 14.97 38.66
CA GLU A 671 36.82 14.13 38.06
C GLU A 671 36.58 13.95 36.55
N SER A 672 35.32 13.93 36.15
CA SER A 672 34.84 14.02 34.78
C SER A 672 34.40 15.45 34.44
N THR A 673 34.62 15.87 33.20
CA THR A 673 34.10 17.16 32.73
C THR A 673 32.59 17.07 32.50
N ALA A 674 31.87 18.18 32.65
CA ALA A 674 30.42 18.23 32.41
C ALA A 674 29.98 17.66 31.05
N SER A 675 30.84 17.79 30.03
CA SER A 675 30.61 17.32 28.67
C SER A 675 30.83 15.82 28.44
N SER A 676 31.49 15.11 29.37
CA SER A 676 31.76 13.68 29.26
C SER A 676 30.79 12.80 30.07
N LEU A 677 29.84 13.40 30.78
CA LEU A 677 28.79 12.69 31.49
C LEU A 677 27.68 12.24 30.52
N LEU A 678 27.32 10.96 30.57
CA LEU A 678 26.21 10.38 29.82
C LEU A 678 24.94 10.39 30.67
N TYR A 679 23.88 10.96 30.12
CA TYR A 679 22.57 11.05 30.77
C TYR A 679 21.61 10.07 30.12
N THR A 680 20.91 9.30 30.94
CA THR A 680 19.82 8.43 30.53
C THR A 680 18.64 8.65 31.45
N ALA A 681 17.44 8.46 30.94
CA ALA A 681 16.20 8.62 31.70
C ALA A 681 15.24 7.49 31.34
N THR A 682 14.55 6.96 32.34
CA THR A 682 13.47 6.00 32.15
C THR A 682 12.26 6.41 32.96
N ALA A 683 11.07 6.20 32.41
CA ALA A 683 9.83 6.38 33.12
C ALA A 683 9.33 5.05 33.70
N SER A 684 8.87 5.07 34.94
CA SER A 684 8.20 3.95 35.60
C SER A 684 6.85 3.60 34.98
N ASN A 685 6.14 4.60 34.43
CA ASN A 685 4.90 4.41 33.69
C ASN A 685 5.07 4.80 32.20
N PRO A 686 5.32 3.82 31.31
CA PRO A 686 5.51 4.07 29.88
C PRO A 686 4.21 4.46 29.16
N ASN A 687 3.04 4.33 29.79
CA ASN A 687 1.78 4.78 29.21
C ASN A 687 1.62 6.31 29.32
N VAL A 688 2.28 6.95 30.29
CA VAL A 688 2.30 8.42 30.45
C VAL A 688 3.50 9.02 29.71
N PHE A 689 4.68 8.41 29.85
CA PHE A 689 5.91 8.82 29.14
C PHE A 689 6.60 7.60 28.51
N PRO A 690 6.26 7.26 27.26
CA PRO A 690 6.91 6.14 26.57
C PRO A 690 8.35 6.49 26.20
N PRO A 691 9.23 5.51 25.94
CA PRO A 691 10.66 5.75 25.72
C PRO A 691 10.97 6.78 24.62
N GLN A 692 10.16 6.84 23.56
CA GLN A 692 10.32 7.80 22.47
C GLN A 692 9.95 9.26 22.82
N ASN A 693 9.29 9.47 23.97
CA ASN A 693 8.83 10.79 24.43
C ASN A 693 9.74 11.39 25.53
N ILE A 694 10.87 10.74 25.79
CA ILE A 694 11.87 11.16 26.77
C ILE A 694 13.12 11.52 25.99
N ASP A 695 13.34 12.82 25.77
CA ASP A 695 14.41 13.30 24.89
C ASP A 695 15.38 14.24 25.62
N PHE A 696 16.67 14.03 25.43
CA PHE A 696 17.71 14.91 25.99
C PHE A 696 18.22 15.85 24.89
N ILE A 697 18.07 17.15 25.13
CA ILE A 697 18.78 18.16 24.34
C ILE A 697 20.17 18.33 24.96
N ILE A 698 21.13 17.64 24.38
CA ILE A 698 22.51 17.57 24.89
C ILE A 698 23.26 18.86 24.51
N CYS A 699 23.63 19.66 25.51
CA CYS A 699 24.64 20.70 25.37
C CYS A 699 26.02 20.12 25.66
N SER A 700 26.85 20.02 24.63
CA SER A 700 28.21 19.43 24.67
C SER A 700 29.23 20.23 25.50
N HIS A 701 28.87 21.37 26.08
CA HIS A 701 29.78 22.24 26.85
C HIS A 701 29.14 22.85 28.11
N CYS A 702 27.96 22.39 28.52
CA CYS A 702 27.23 22.94 29.66
C CYS A 702 27.23 21.94 30.84
N ALA A 703 27.32 22.44 32.08
CA ALA A 703 27.08 21.63 33.29
C ALA A 703 25.61 21.26 33.51
N THR A 704 24.72 21.86 32.71
CA THR A 704 23.28 21.65 32.75
C THR A 704 22.85 21.03 31.44
N GLN A 705 22.20 19.87 31.52
CA GLN A 705 21.52 19.24 30.40
C GLN A 705 20.03 19.51 30.45
N VAL A 706 19.38 19.51 29.29
CA VAL A 706 17.94 19.76 29.19
C VAL A 706 17.25 18.45 28.85
N LEU A 707 16.35 18.01 29.72
CA LEU A 707 15.47 16.86 29.49
C LEU A 707 14.08 17.37 29.10
N ASN A 708 13.64 17.02 27.91
CA ASN A 708 12.28 17.23 27.44
C ASN A 708 11.46 15.96 27.69
N LEU A 709 10.36 16.11 28.39
CA LEU A 709 9.37 15.08 28.61
C LEU A 709 8.07 15.52 27.94
N THR A 710 7.62 14.72 26.98
CA THR A 710 6.34 14.95 26.29
C THR A 710 5.34 13.90 26.78
N PRO A 711 4.30 14.26 27.53
CA PRO A 711 3.26 13.30 27.89
C PRO A 711 2.62 12.68 26.64
N VAL A 712 2.10 11.46 26.75
CA VAL A 712 1.20 10.95 25.71
C VAL A 712 -0.04 11.83 25.68
N SER A 713 -0.42 12.28 24.49
CA SER A 713 -1.62 13.10 24.28
C SER A 713 -2.84 12.45 24.94
N HIS A 714 -3.62 13.24 25.67
CA HIS A 714 -4.85 12.80 26.35
C HIS A 714 -4.64 11.77 27.48
N ILE A 715 -3.41 11.65 28.00
CA ILE A 715 -3.11 10.79 29.15
C ILE A 715 -2.55 11.63 30.30
N ALA A 716 -3.33 11.72 31.37
CA ALA A 716 -2.94 12.33 32.63
C ALA A 716 -2.46 11.29 33.65
N GLY A 717 -1.77 11.74 34.68
CA GLY A 717 -1.26 10.87 35.74
C GLY A 717 0.17 11.18 36.15
N ALA A 718 0.61 10.53 37.23
CA ALA A 718 1.99 10.68 37.67
C ALA A 718 2.88 9.60 37.04
N SER A 719 4.17 9.88 36.95
CA SER A 719 5.22 8.91 36.61
C SER A 719 6.50 9.27 37.37
N TYR A 720 7.18 8.26 37.91
CA TYR A 720 8.55 8.43 38.39
C TYR A 720 9.50 8.44 37.21
N ILE A 721 10.35 9.47 37.14
CA ILE A 721 11.41 9.60 36.17
C ILE A 721 12.73 9.29 36.87
N ASP A 722 13.33 8.16 36.49
CA ASP A 722 14.64 7.72 36.96
C ASP A 722 15.71 8.23 36.01
N ILE A 723 16.44 9.26 36.45
CA ILE A 723 17.61 9.77 35.74
C ILE A 723 18.82 8.99 36.21
N THR A 724 19.60 8.47 35.27
CA THR A 724 20.91 7.88 35.56
C THR A 724 21.98 8.65 34.80
N VAL A 725 22.93 9.21 35.56
CA VAL A 725 24.11 9.87 35.02
C VAL A 725 25.30 8.96 35.23
N THR A 726 25.97 8.63 34.13
CA THR A 726 27.14 7.75 34.13
C THR A 726 28.33 8.53 33.59
N ASP A 727 29.43 8.53 34.32
CA ASP A 727 30.68 9.08 33.80
C ASP A 727 31.30 8.17 32.74
N GLU A 728 32.26 8.71 31.99
CA GLU A 728 32.99 7.98 30.94
C GLU A 728 33.82 6.80 31.46
N HIS A 729 33.92 6.63 32.78
CA HIS A 729 34.66 5.59 33.49
C HIS A 729 33.74 4.56 34.17
N GLY A 730 32.42 4.64 33.97
CA GLY A 730 31.42 3.70 34.43
C GLY A 730 30.90 3.92 35.86
N GLY A 731 31.26 5.03 36.53
CA GLY A 731 30.63 5.45 37.77
C GLY A 731 29.24 6.02 37.50
N SER A 732 28.20 5.46 38.14
CA SER A 732 26.83 5.90 37.93
C SER A 732 26.14 6.32 39.23
N ALA A 733 25.36 7.39 39.13
CA ALA A 733 24.40 7.81 40.13
C ALA A 733 23.03 7.93 39.49
N SER A 734 22.00 7.62 40.27
CA SER A 734 20.61 7.75 39.84
C SER A 734 19.87 8.67 40.79
N HIS A 735 18.96 9.46 40.23
CA HIS A 735 18.04 10.32 40.98
C HIS A 735 16.64 10.14 40.41
N GLN A 736 15.67 9.95 41.30
CA GLN A 736 14.28 9.78 40.93
C GLN A 736 13.51 11.01 41.37
N PHE A 737 12.71 11.56 40.48
CA PHE A 737 11.74 12.60 40.80
C PHE A 737 10.39 12.27 40.17
N THR A 738 9.33 12.88 40.68
CA THR A 738 7.96 12.64 40.22
C THR A 738 7.56 13.72 39.24
N VAL A 739 7.00 13.32 38.10
CA VAL A 739 6.31 14.22 37.18
C VAL A 739 4.82 13.91 37.26
N THR A 740 4.02 14.89 37.64
CA THR A 740 2.55 14.81 37.69
C THR A 740 1.97 15.51 36.48
N VAL A 741 1.37 14.75 35.58
CA VAL A 741 0.62 15.30 34.44
C VAL A 741 -0.80 15.57 34.92
N ASP A 742 -1.15 16.85 35.00
CA ASP A 742 -2.47 17.34 35.34
C ASP A 742 -3.39 17.18 34.11
N PRO A 743 -4.61 16.65 34.29
CA PRO A 743 -5.55 16.47 33.19
C PRO A 743 -6.02 17.81 32.63
N VAL A 744 -6.08 17.89 31.31
CA VAL A 744 -6.76 18.92 30.53
C VAL A 744 -7.98 18.26 29.91
N PRO A 745 -9.19 18.80 30.14
CA PRO A 745 -10.38 18.23 29.53
C PRO A 745 -10.26 18.13 28.00
N ASP A 746 -10.52 16.95 27.44
CA ASP A 746 -10.52 16.68 26.02
C ASP A 746 -11.94 16.45 25.46
N PRO A 747 -12.21 16.85 24.20
CA PRO A 747 -13.51 16.58 23.60
C PRO A 747 -13.74 15.07 23.43
N PRO A 748 -14.97 14.57 23.69
CA PRO A 748 -15.29 13.16 23.55
C PRO A 748 -15.29 12.75 22.07
N ILE A 749 -14.93 11.51 21.74
CA ILE A 749 -14.82 11.05 20.35
C ILE A 749 -15.99 10.17 19.95
N LEU A 750 -16.64 10.50 18.83
CA LEU A 750 -17.64 9.69 18.16
C LEU A 750 -17.02 8.83 17.06
N SER A 751 -17.44 7.56 16.95
CA SER A 751 -17.12 6.70 15.81
C SER A 751 -17.58 7.30 14.48
N THR A 752 -16.88 7.00 13.39
CA THR A 752 -17.34 7.35 12.03
C THR A 752 -18.67 6.67 11.71
N ILE A 753 -19.62 7.43 11.16
CA ILE A 753 -20.95 6.93 10.79
C ILE A 753 -21.11 7.06 9.27
N ASN A 754 -21.45 5.95 8.62
CA ASN A 754 -21.68 5.90 7.17
C ASN A 754 -22.97 6.64 6.77
N THR A 755 -23.09 6.93 5.47
CA THR A 755 -24.36 7.37 4.89
C THR A 755 -25.33 6.19 4.77
N TYR A 756 -26.59 6.38 5.14
CA TYR A 756 -27.62 5.34 5.08
C TYR A 756 -28.72 5.69 4.07
N THR A 757 -29.21 4.69 3.36
CA THR A 757 -30.40 4.80 2.50
C THR A 757 -31.50 3.92 3.05
N ILE A 758 -32.68 4.50 3.29
CA ILE A 758 -33.88 3.82 3.80
C ILE A 758 -35.09 4.15 2.91
N THR A 759 -36.15 3.36 3.00
CA THR A 759 -37.45 3.64 2.39
C THR A 759 -38.45 4.21 3.41
N GLU A 760 -39.48 4.90 2.92
CA GLU A 760 -40.50 5.50 3.81
C GLU A 760 -41.31 4.51 4.66
N ASN A 761 -41.35 3.21 4.28
CA ASN A 761 -42.03 2.15 5.04
C ASN A 761 -41.06 1.23 5.78
N ASP A 762 -39.77 1.55 5.80
CA ASP A 762 -38.84 0.75 6.59
C ASP A 762 -39.23 0.84 8.08
N PRO A 763 -39.14 -0.27 8.82
CA PRO A 763 -39.23 -0.22 10.27
C PRO A 763 -38.11 0.67 10.84
N PRO A 764 -38.20 1.11 12.11
CA PRO A 764 -37.14 1.89 12.74
C PRO A 764 -35.76 1.25 12.51
N PHE A 765 -34.87 2.05 11.95
CA PHE A 765 -33.51 1.68 11.62
C PHE A 765 -32.58 2.04 12.78
N TYR A 766 -31.63 1.17 13.12
CA TYR A 766 -30.80 1.30 14.32
C TYR A 766 -29.32 1.44 13.94
N ILE A 767 -28.73 2.60 14.25
CA ILE A 767 -27.32 2.90 14.00
C ILE A 767 -26.55 2.74 15.30
N PRO A 768 -25.58 1.81 15.38
CA PRO A 768 -24.67 1.76 16.52
C PRO A 768 -23.78 3.01 16.53
N ILE A 769 -23.68 3.63 17.68
CA ILE A 769 -22.79 4.77 17.96
C ILE A 769 -21.82 4.29 19.02
N GLU A 770 -20.54 4.36 18.73
CA GLU A 770 -19.49 4.19 19.73
C GLU A 770 -18.98 5.57 20.14
N LEU A 771 -18.92 5.78 21.46
CA LEU A 771 -18.44 6.98 22.10
C LEU A 771 -17.27 6.59 22.99
N LYS A 772 -16.18 7.33 22.92
CA LYS A 772 -15.05 7.16 23.82
C LYS A 772 -14.65 8.51 24.38
N ASP A 773 -14.60 8.59 25.69
CA ASP A 773 -14.01 9.70 26.43
C ASP A 773 -12.51 9.42 26.60
N HIS A 774 -11.66 10.42 26.42
CA HIS A 774 -10.21 10.26 26.43
C HIS A 774 -9.54 10.65 27.76
N ASP A 775 -10.25 11.26 28.71
CA ASP A 775 -9.71 11.78 29.99
C ASP A 775 -9.24 10.69 30.98
N GLN A 776 -8.14 9.98 30.69
CA GLN A 776 -7.63 8.88 31.53
C GLN A 776 -6.56 9.34 32.53
N ILE A 777 -6.72 8.99 33.82
CA ILE A 777 -5.73 9.30 34.87
C ILE A 777 -5.02 8.02 35.37
N PHE A 778 -3.71 7.94 35.14
CA PHE A 778 -2.87 6.82 35.56
C PHE A 778 -2.12 7.07 36.89
N SER A 779 -1.94 6.00 37.66
CA SER A 779 -1.05 5.96 38.84
C SER A 779 0.43 5.89 38.43
N PRO A 780 1.35 6.41 39.27
CA PRO A 780 2.80 6.41 38.99
C PRO A 780 3.44 5.03 38.76
N ASP A 781 2.85 3.95 39.29
CA ASP A 781 3.36 2.59 39.09
C ASP A 781 2.68 1.83 37.93
N SER A 782 1.89 2.52 37.10
CA SER A 782 1.04 1.95 36.04
C SER A 782 0.00 0.89 36.49
N LYS A 783 -0.16 0.69 37.81
CA LYS A 783 -0.92 -0.44 38.40
C LYS A 783 -2.39 -0.13 38.72
N SER A 784 -2.79 1.14 38.71
CA SER A 784 -4.18 1.53 38.95
C SER A 784 -4.56 2.76 38.13
N ILE A 785 -5.75 2.74 37.55
CA ILE A 785 -6.37 3.87 36.86
C ILE A 785 -7.40 4.47 37.82
N THR A 786 -7.38 5.79 38.02
CA THR A 786 -8.51 6.46 38.67
C THR A 786 -9.50 6.79 37.57
N ILE A 787 -10.61 6.04 37.53
CA ILE A 787 -11.68 6.27 36.55
C ILE A 787 -12.34 7.61 36.87
N VAL A 788 -12.17 8.59 35.99
CA VAL A 788 -13.04 9.77 35.97
C VAL A 788 -14.33 9.33 35.29
N ASN A 789 -15.44 9.41 36.02
CA ASN A 789 -16.75 9.25 35.41
C ASN A 789 -17.14 10.61 34.86
N ASP A 790 -17.28 10.73 33.55
CA ASP A 790 -17.80 11.93 32.91
C ASP A 790 -19.25 11.73 32.43
N SER A 791 -20.03 12.80 32.43
CA SER A 791 -21.40 12.81 31.93
C SER A 791 -21.44 13.48 30.56
N ILE A 792 -21.46 12.67 29.50
CA ILE A 792 -21.49 13.16 28.11
C ILE A 792 -22.94 13.33 27.65
N MET A 793 -23.28 14.53 27.22
CA MET A 793 -24.53 14.88 26.55
C MET A 793 -24.40 14.64 25.04
N ILE A 794 -25.17 13.68 24.52
CA ILE A 794 -25.27 13.45 23.08
C ILE A 794 -26.57 14.08 22.55
N LYS A 795 -26.46 14.82 21.45
CA LYS A 795 -27.58 15.43 20.73
C LYS A 795 -27.59 14.97 19.28
N ALA A 796 -28.74 14.48 18.82
CA ALA A 796 -28.97 14.13 17.43
C ALA A 796 -29.95 15.11 16.80
N LEU A 797 -29.49 15.90 15.83
CA LEU A 797 -30.28 16.92 15.15
C LEU A 797 -30.26 16.72 13.63
N SER A 798 -31.42 16.83 12.99
CA SER A 798 -31.56 16.81 11.53
C SER A 798 -31.48 18.23 10.99
N SER A 799 -30.70 18.46 9.92
CA SER A 799 -30.39 19.78 9.37
C SER A 799 -31.53 20.46 8.59
N VAL A 800 -32.74 19.88 8.52
CA VAL A 800 -33.82 20.31 7.61
C VAL A 800 -35.16 20.54 8.33
N GLN A 801 -35.86 21.63 7.96
CA GLN A 801 -37.22 22.02 8.39
C GLN A 801 -38.35 21.01 8.04
N ASN A 802 -38.07 19.95 7.28
CA ASN A 802 -39.09 19.08 6.66
C ASN A 802 -39.40 17.76 7.38
N ASN A 803 -38.91 17.52 8.61
CA ASN A 803 -39.24 16.31 9.40
C ASN A 803 -39.18 14.99 8.59
N LEU A 804 -38.08 14.73 7.85
CA LEU A 804 -37.96 13.52 7.02
C LEU A 804 -37.83 12.22 7.83
N VAL A 805 -37.20 12.30 9.00
CA VAL A 805 -36.99 11.18 9.92
C VAL A 805 -37.19 11.67 11.36
N ASN A 806 -37.69 10.79 12.22
CA ASN A 806 -37.69 10.98 13.66
C ASN A 806 -36.46 10.29 14.26
N LEU A 807 -35.70 11.03 15.05
CA LEU A 807 -34.49 10.54 15.71
C LEU A 807 -34.76 10.27 17.19
N SER A 808 -34.23 9.17 17.71
CA SER A 808 -34.36 8.81 19.11
C SER A 808 -33.13 8.02 19.56
N LEU A 809 -32.49 8.46 20.64
CA LEU A 809 -31.32 7.78 21.21
C LEU A 809 -31.78 6.71 22.22
N MET A 810 -31.21 5.50 22.09
CA MET A 810 -31.55 4.30 22.87
C MET A 810 -30.30 3.68 23.49
N GLY A 811 -30.35 3.35 24.78
CA GLY A 811 -29.23 2.78 25.55
C GLY A 811 -29.56 2.64 27.04
N ILE A 812 -28.61 2.13 27.84
CA ILE A 812 -28.79 1.86 29.28
C ILE A 812 -29.23 3.12 30.06
N ASP A 813 -28.79 4.32 29.62
CA ASP A 813 -29.12 5.60 30.24
C ASP A 813 -30.04 6.51 29.39
N CYS A 814 -30.56 6.03 28.24
CA CYS A 814 -31.33 6.85 27.29
C CYS A 814 -32.79 6.40 27.17
N ASN A 815 -33.73 7.34 27.37
CA ASN A 815 -35.18 7.10 27.33
C ASN A 815 -35.85 7.67 26.08
N ASN A 816 -35.42 7.24 24.89
CA ASN A 816 -36.04 7.57 23.60
C ASN A 816 -36.17 9.08 23.30
N THR A 817 -35.15 9.87 23.64
CA THR A 817 -35.09 11.33 23.42
C THR A 817 -34.08 11.71 22.34
N GLN A 818 -34.17 12.92 21.78
CA GLN A 818 -33.17 13.47 20.82
C GLN A 818 -31.88 13.95 21.51
N GLU A 819 -31.92 14.07 22.82
CA GLU A 819 -30.78 14.37 23.68
C GLU A 819 -30.69 13.30 24.76
N CYS A 820 -29.50 12.79 25.04
CA CYS A 820 -29.26 11.82 26.11
C CYS A 820 -27.99 12.15 26.89
N ALA A 821 -28.05 12.03 28.21
CA ALA A 821 -26.87 12.06 29.08
C ALA A 821 -26.40 10.63 29.33
N ILE A 822 -25.14 10.33 29.06
CA ILE A 822 -24.55 9.01 29.31
C ILE A 822 -23.39 9.20 30.27
N ASN A 823 -23.29 8.33 31.28
CA ASN A 823 -22.10 8.30 32.13
C ASN A 823 -21.08 7.38 31.48
N THR A 824 -19.94 7.94 31.08
CA THR A 824 -18.84 7.20 30.46
C THR A 824 -17.72 6.97 31.46
N ILE A 825 -17.05 5.84 31.29
CA ILE A 825 -15.80 5.52 31.98
C ILE A 825 -14.67 5.94 31.05
N ALA A 826 -13.77 6.81 31.53
CA ALA A 826 -12.67 7.31 30.71
C ALA A 826 -11.84 6.20 30.05
N GLY A 827 -11.75 6.27 28.73
CA GLY A 827 -11.10 5.35 27.79
C GLY A 827 -11.70 3.95 27.65
N GLU A 828 -12.89 3.69 28.20
CA GLU A 828 -13.74 2.58 27.76
C GLU A 828 -14.72 3.05 26.67
N THR A 829 -14.98 2.19 25.69
CA THR A 829 -15.96 2.48 24.64
C THR A 829 -17.37 2.26 25.17
N SER A 830 -18.17 3.32 25.18
CA SER A 830 -19.59 3.27 25.48
C SER A 830 -20.39 3.14 24.19
N SER A 831 -21.28 2.15 24.12
CA SER A 831 -22.13 1.90 22.95
C SER A 831 -23.54 2.44 23.15
N LEU A 832 -24.02 3.24 22.21
CA LEU A 832 -25.39 3.72 22.10
C LEU A 832 -25.99 3.27 20.77
N THR A 833 -27.32 3.30 20.65
CA THR A 833 -28.00 3.14 19.37
C THR A 833 -28.84 4.37 19.05
N LEU A 834 -28.66 4.92 17.85
CA LEU A 834 -29.57 5.90 17.28
C LEU A 834 -30.66 5.19 16.49
N SER A 835 -31.90 5.30 16.95
CA SER A 835 -33.08 4.91 16.21
C SER A 835 -33.48 6.01 15.24
N VAL A 836 -33.58 5.66 13.97
CA VAL A 836 -34.05 6.51 12.88
C VAL A 836 -35.35 5.93 12.37
N THR A 837 -36.44 6.66 12.54
CA THR A 837 -37.76 6.26 12.04
C THR A 837 -38.14 7.14 10.86
N PRO A 838 -38.29 6.60 9.63
CA PRO A 838 -38.74 7.40 8.49
C PRO A 838 -40.13 8.00 8.74
N VAL A 839 -40.35 9.23 8.26
CA VAL A 839 -41.67 9.85 8.28
C VAL A 839 -42.40 9.52 6.97
N MET A 840 -43.60 8.97 7.12
CA MET A 840 -44.42 8.54 5.99
C MET A 840 -44.68 9.69 5.01
N ASN A 841 -44.55 9.44 3.71
CA ASN A 841 -44.68 10.41 2.61
C ASN A 841 -43.66 11.55 2.61
N ALA A 842 -42.49 11.37 3.23
CA ALA A 842 -41.43 12.37 3.30
C ALA A 842 -40.16 11.83 2.61
N PHE A 843 -39.72 12.47 1.53
CA PHE A 843 -38.64 11.97 0.67
C PHE A 843 -37.50 12.97 0.50
N GLY A 844 -36.30 12.47 0.20
CA GLY A 844 -35.11 13.27 -0.05
C GLY A 844 -33.94 12.83 0.82
N HIS A 845 -33.02 13.73 1.09
CA HIS A 845 -31.90 13.48 2.00
C HIS A 845 -31.89 14.49 3.13
N THR A 846 -31.50 14.05 4.32
CA THR A 846 -31.19 14.93 5.45
C THR A 846 -29.79 14.66 5.97
N THR A 847 -29.10 15.69 6.43
CA THR A 847 -27.84 15.54 7.15
C THR A 847 -28.17 15.49 8.63
N ILE A 848 -27.71 14.44 9.30
CA ILE A 848 -27.79 14.31 10.74
C ILE A 848 -26.49 14.83 11.34
N SER A 849 -26.62 15.78 12.27
CA SER A 849 -25.57 16.23 13.16
C SER A 849 -25.69 15.44 14.47
N LEU A 850 -24.71 14.60 14.73
CA LEU A 850 -24.52 13.98 16.04
C LEU A 850 -23.46 14.77 16.78
N THR A 851 -23.83 15.37 17.90
CA THR A 851 -22.96 16.20 18.72
C THR A 851 -22.81 15.54 20.08
N ALA A 852 -21.59 15.13 20.45
CA ALA A 852 -21.26 14.76 21.81
C ALA A 852 -20.66 15.98 22.52
N ILE A 853 -21.08 16.22 23.76
CA ILE A 853 -20.66 17.34 24.60
C ILE A 853 -20.29 16.77 25.96
N ASP A 854 -19.07 16.97 26.42
CA ASP A 854 -18.64 16.56 27.76
C ASP A 854 -19.17 17.52 28.85
N SER A 855 -18.82 17.26 30.11
CA SER A 855 -19.18 18.15 31.23
C SER A 855 -18.42 19.49 31.26
N TYR A 856 -17.40 19.65 30.41
CA TYR A 856 -16.58 20.85 30.24
C TYR A 856 -17.01 21.70 29.03
N GLU A 857 -18.09 21.32 28.34
CA GLU A 857 -18.64 21.94 27.13
C GLU A 857 -17.78 21.79 25.85
N LEU A 858 -16.81 20.87 25.82
CA LEU A 858 -16.07 20.53 24.60
C LEU A 858 -16.86 19.52 23.75
N THR A 859 -16.70 19.59 22.43
CA THR A 859 -17.61 18.89 21.51
C THR A 859 -16.91 18.18 20.37
N ASP A 860 -17.35 16.96 20.06
CA ASP A 860 -17.16 16.32 18.74
C ASP A 860 -18.48 16.32 17.98
N ILE A 861 -18.40 16.63 16.69
CA ILE A 861 -19.54 16.73 15.79
C ILE A 861 -19.29 15.82 14.60
N LYS A 862 -20.18 14.83 14.42
CA LYS A 862 -20.20 13.98 13.23
C LYS A 862 -21.40 14.31 12.37
N LEU A 863 -21.13 14.50 11.08
CA LEU A 863 -22.15 14.72 10.06
C LEU A 863 -22.26 13.48 9.19
N PHE A 864 -23.46 12.93 9.06
CA PHE A 864 -23.74 11.83 8.13
C PHE A 864 -25.10 12.03 7.45
N LYS A 865 -25.30 11.40 6.30
CA LYS A 865 -26.52 11.58 5.50
C LYS A 865 -27.47 10.39 5.70
N ILE A 866 -28.76 10.70 5.76
CA ILE A 866 -29.84 9.71 5.63
C ILE A 866 -30.66 10.07 4.40
N ILE A 867 -30.73 9.14 3.45
CA ILE A 867 -31.49 9.27 2.21
C ILE A 867 -32.77 8.46 2.37
N VAL A 868 -33.93 9.14 2.41
CA VAL A 868 -35.25 8.51 2.44
C VAL A 868 -35.80 8.45 1.03
N ARG A 869 -35.85 7.25 0.46
CA ARG A 869 -36.41 7.00 -0.87
C ARG A 869 -37.91 6.68 -0.77
N PRO A 870 -38.72 7.10 -1.75
CA PRO A 870 -40.07 6.58 -1.89
C PRO A 870 -40.01 5.07 -2.11
N LEU A 871 -41.04 4.35 -1.66
CA LEU A 871 -41.14 2.93 -2.00
C LEU A 871 -41.23 2.78 -3.51
N PRO A 872 -40.61 1.72 -4.07
CA PRO A 872 -41.08 1.22 -5.35
C PRO A 872 -42.54 0.81 -5.15
N VAL A 873 -43.46 1.57 -5.73
CA VAL A 873 -44.90 1.31 -5.66
C VAL A 873 -45.13 -0.17 -5.97
N GLU A 874 -45.66 -0.96 -5.03
CA GLU A 874 -45.99 -2.35 -5.31
C GLU A 874 -46.99 -2.41 -6.47
N ASN A 875 -46.86 -3.43 -7.31
CA ASN A 875 -47.71 -3.63 -8.47
C ASN A 875 -49.13 -3.99 -7.99
N THR A 876 -50.02 -3.00 -7.89
CA THR A 876 -51.42 -3.21 -7.52
C THR A 876 -52.18 -3.78 -8.72
N PRO A 877 -53.08 -4.78 -8.54
CA PRO A 877 -53.83 -5.34 -9.66
C PRO A 877 -54.69 -4.27 -10.36
N PRO A 878 -54.81 -4.31 -11.70
CA PRO A 878 -55.61 -3.34 -12.44
C PRO A 878 -57.09 -3.41 -12.02
N ILE A 879 -57.69 -2.25 -11.79
CA ILE A 879 -59.09 -2.14 -11.39
C ILE A 879 -59.96 -2.05 -12.65
N ALA A 880 -60.82 -3.04 -12.87
CA ALA A 880 -61.81 -3.01 -13.93
C ALA A 880 -63.01 -2.12 -13.55
N PHE A 881 -63.55 -1.37 -14.52
CA PHE A 881 -64.80 -0.64 -14.32
C PHE A 881 -66.00 -1.52 -14.65
N ASP A 882 -66.74 -1.94 -13.63
CA ASP A 882 -67.95 -2.73 -13.81
C ASP A 882 -69.13 -1.81 -14.14
N LYS A 883 -69.81 -2.08 -15.25
CA LYS A 883 -71.08 -1.45 -15.59
C LYS A 883 -72.03 -2.51 -16.13
N ASP A 884 -73.18 -2.65 -15.49
CA ASP A 884 -74.26 -3.49 -16.01
C ASP A 884 -74.75 -2.91 -17.35
N ILE A 885 -74.74 -3.74 -18.39
CA ILE A 885 -75.21 -3.37 -19.73
C ILE A 885 -76.39 -4.25 -20.09
N GLY A 886 -77.56 -3.64 -20.28
CA GLY A 886 -78.72 -4.29 -20.89
C GLY A 886 -78.53 -4.41 -22.40
N ILE A 887 -78.80 -5.59 -22.96
CA ILE A 887 -78.55 -5.93 -24.36
C ILE A 887 -79.89 -6.12 -25.10
N ASP A 888 -79.96 -5.61 -26.33
CA ASP A 888 -81.02 -5.88 -27.32
C ASP A 888 -80.52 -7.01 -28.23
N GLU A 889 -81.24 -8.14 -28.28
CA GLU A 889 -80.80 -9.39 -28.93
C GLU A 889 -80.62 -9.28 -30.45
N ASP A 890 -81.19 -8.24 -31.06
CA ASP A 890 -81.19 -8.03 -32.51
C ASP A 890 -80.09 -7.08 -33.03
N LYS A 891 -79.12 -6.66 -32.19
CA LYS A 891 -78.05 -5.73 -32.60
C LYS A 891 -76.65 -6.15 -32.17
N TYR A 892 -75.69 -5.94 -33.08
CA TYR A 892 -74.26 -6.02 -32.75
C TYR A 892 -73.88 -4.88 -31.78
N LEU A 893 -73.28 -5.24 -30.65
CA LEU A 893 -72.81 -4.30 -29.65
C LEU A 893 -71.27 -4.34 -29.55
N TYR A 894 -70.66 -3.15 -29.62
CA TYR A 894 -69.25 -2.96 -29.31
C TYR A 894 -69.10 -2.49 -27.87
N ILE A 895 -68.51 -3.31 -27.01
CA ILE A 895 -68.26 -2.98 -25.61
C ILE A 895 -66.80 -2.54 -25.47
N LYS A 896 -66.59 -1.30 -25.05
CA LYS A 896 -65.26 -0.79 -24.71
C LYS A 896 -64.98 -1.08 -23.25
N LEU A 897 -64.14 -2.08 -22.98
CA LEU A 897 -63.67 -2.37 -21.63
C LEU A 897 -62.69 -1.28 -21.19
N LYS A 898 -62.80 -0.85 -19.94
CA LYS A 898 -61.87 0.10 -19.34
C LYS A 898 -61.40 -0.48 -18.02
N ALA A 899 -60.09 -0.48 -17.83
CA ALA A 899 -59.45 -0.74 -16.55
C ALA A 899 -58.41 0.36 -16.34
N THR A 900 -58.08 0.62 -15.08
CA THR A 900 -57.02 1.55 -14.72
C THR A 900 -56.05 0.85 -13.79
N ASP A 901 -54.78 0.96 -14.14
CA ASP A 901 -53.67 0.68 -13.26
C ASP A 901 -53.08 2.01 -12.76
N GLN A 902 -52.61 2.05 -11.52
CA GLN A 902 -52.10 3.28 -10.90
C GLN A 902 -50.72 3.69 -11.43
N LYS A 903 -49.96 2.77 -12.05
CA LYS A 903 -48.68 3.07 -12.72
C LYS A 903 -48.81 3.35 -14.21
N ASN A 904 -50.01 3.12 -14.76
CA ASN A 904 -50.30 3.26 -16.18
C ASN A 904 -49.49 2.26 -17.03
N ASP A 905 -49.27 1.05 -16.48
CA ASP A 905 -48.65 -0.09 -17.16
C ASP A 905 -49.55 -0.61 -18.30
N ASP A 906 -48.96 -1.25 -19.31
CA ASP A 906 -49.70 -1.85 -20.42
C ASP A 906 -50.62 -3.00 -19.94
N LEU A 907 -51.93 -2.82 -20.14
CA LEU A 907 -52.94 -3.78 -19.69
C LEU A 907 -53.20 -4.85 -20.76
N THR A 908 -53.05 -6.11 -20.36
CA THR A 908 -53.46 -7.27 -21.18
C THR A 908 -54.83 -7.77 -20.72
N TYR A 909 -55.79 -7.81 -21.65
CA TYR A 909 -57.16 -8.29 -21.37
C TYR A 909 -57.32 -9.74 -21.80
N TYR A 910 -57.79 -10.60 -20.89
CA TYR A 910 -58.14 -11.99 -21.18
C TYR A 910 -59.65 -12.16 -21.10
N ILE A 911 -60.27 -12.71 -22.15
CA ILE A 911 -61.64 -13.22 -22.08
C ILE A 911 -61.53 -14.67 -21.61
N LEU A 912 -61.89 -14.90 -20.34
CA LEU A 912 -61.97 -16.23 -19.78
C LEU A 912 -63.32 -16.83 -20.18
N THR A 913 -63.31 -17.93 -20.93
CA THR A 913 -64.51 -18.70 -21.32
C THR A 913 -64.89 -19.71 -20.26
#